data_AF-A0A7S2YAL9-F1
#
_entry.id   AF-A0A7S2YAL9-F1
#
_cell.length_a   1.000
_cell.length_b   1.000
_cell.length_c   1.000
_cell.angle_alpha   90.00
_cell.angle_beta   90.00
_cell.angle_gamma   90.00
#
_symmetry.space_group_name_H-M   'P 1'
#
loop_
_entity.id
_entity.type
_entity.pdbx_description
1 polymer ?
#
loop_
_entity_poly.entity_id
_entity_poly.type
_entity_poly.pdbx_seq_one_letter_code
_entity_poly.pdbx_strand_id
1 'polypeptide(L)'
;PSPRKKWLLTGSLQLLRHACTDLGMFLSKRLCKRSGKGIIRSPLWSGVSESIPLLCKSLLWLWENCRAPADGSGKPTIPLRQGRGLRIPVAVAIVSLCGSASFSRAMSNPPNESQEHDIPLMDLVDSDASAAECVTEDDHSYEEILRVIFQAVQCIHLITESFQDDEFSEEISFYDGKNVQPLPLILERVANFFADTLLLNPSGQESDIDDNPLWSDYTYGTRSTGARLDALLHRAYKGLYGFSMLQVGDGKEANAPVTGEDAKPKAKPESVGAAAQLYRYVMRACSHGRKSPPKAALLTILAALPEVADTDQSEGIKKFLFSSDPASVFSTQDIKLLTKSSADCDSKFSSLVGFLEAARGETARTLPKDESEIVRKGLADLFSQGSMPALEDSAERDSRLQCDQVEGDLYNRFEAILYSLTHRSSADCEGWYRIAQLCLFKADMIADRLGMSAGFSRSKDFIPPSGNSRRKEQPAAFSGLIENQSREAQLRALGRTKSLGPNLLVYMKYRWSSVSSLKSLQRVVGEYCRSAYDEDDDTSQVQVWNEIVGLYTQERFSQWQQAWGGLFVSSLRMMAAKCMCLTLYIVQSNFTQSTGPRRSELIYETCEALGTALYTELVGSQWYGYPMQVMPHKEKRDVAETALACYSRAVSEEAVFKSSDGEENEERSEDEEETKTTWDLLFMIGKCNEKIAGTYKQEDFSGSDSRAYERNMRSALNSYSESLTQAQACEKEGTLVVEQQGGSSHGAMEALYRLHATRLKCLIRAVQFYDSGRELAEAEALRLTEPFPFSQRGGEGSSVRDRVWNVVVDVVSAMIHCRARHSFFHRSVYRHAQALMWAPILCDPVANWKEGCFGQVPALMALKMRGLNSESAVESASGVIRALFDKKRAQLCAVWVTSAGAESAFQRINVEVRKYDYLRGKYISAYLSCLELCSKKDDLENFLRWTSSCRRDLPSFFAASAGSKAPPSHNTDTLILKPRSLISLHFLTCVKREANAALSAVMLREALSSKAAKESKFLESNLKLSYSCLLRLNCDLSSLKKRRIRQSPGVKPVVDALIALHLKTSSEEEGTKTDACDWSIDGQISVQLEAAVKRCRELFPTLSGSFFTKKYQKKKKSGDDGESNKLVGSKRQEPDGSYTILKQFNVEVPEGLTAGESFLTEIKSGDKIKRIRLSVPEGGAASLRFNMRVQADSSDAAAD
;
A
#
# COMPACT_ATOMS: atom_id res chain seq x y z
N PRO A 1 -2.96 -5.16 -66.33
CA PRO A 1 -3.89 -6.32 -66.34
C PRO A 1 -5.36 -5.84 -66.39
N SER A 2 -6.21 -6.45 -67.22
CA SER A 2 -7.64 -6.10 -67.28
C SER A 2 -8.33 -6.29 -65.90
N PRO A 3 -9.40 -5.54 -65.59
CA PRO A 3 -10.14 -5.68 -64.33
C PRO A 3 -10.54 -7.13 -64.04
N ARG A 4 -10.91 -7.90 -65.09
CA ARG A 4 -11.21 -9.34 -65.01
C ARG A 4 -10.02 -10.19 -64.56
N LYS A 5 -8.80 -9.96 -65.08
CA LYS A 5 -7.60 -10.70 -64.66
C LYS A 5 -7.22 -10.39 -63.21
N LYS A 6 -7.40 -9.15 -62.76
CA LYS A 6 -7.17 -8.76 -61.36
C LYS A 6 -8.21 -9.40 -60.43
N TRP A 7 -9.47 -9.49 -60.86
CA TRP A 7 -10.56 -10.12 -60.10
C TRP A 7 -10.37 -11.64 -59.97
N LEU A 8 -10.04 -12.33 -61.07
CA LEU A 8 -9.72 -13.76 -61.06
C LEU A 8 -8.50 -14.07 -60.19
N LEU A 9 -7.41 -13.31 -60.33
CA LEU A 9 -6.21 -13.49 -59.51
C LEU A 9 -6.52 -13.26 -58.03
N THR A 10 -7.26 -12.20 -57.69
CA THR A 10 -7.62 -11.90 -56.29
C THR A 10 -8.53 -12.98 -55.71
N GLY A 11 -9.52 -13.46 -56.48
CA GLY A 11 -10.41 -14.55 -56.07
C GLY A 11 -9.69 -15.89 -55.91
N SER A 12 -8.77 -16.24 -56.82
CA SER A 12 -7.96 -17.47 -56.71
C SER A 12 -6.98 -17.42 -55.54
N LEU A 13 -6.36 -16.28 -55.26
CA LEU A 13 -5.47 -16.11 -54.11
C LEU A 13 -6.25 -16.12 -52.79
N GLN A 14 -7.48 -15.60 -52.78
CA GLN A 14 -8.37 -15.70 -51.62
C GLN A 14 -8.84 -17.14 -51.39
N LEU A 15 -9.16 -17.88 -52.47
CA LEU A 15 -9.47 -19.31 -52.39
C LEU A 15 -8.27 -20.11 -51.88
N LEU A 16 -7.07 -19.83 -52.38
CA LEU A 16 -5.82 -20.48 -51.93
C LEU A 16 -5.52 -20.16 -50.46
N ARG A 17 -5.74 -18.90 -50.05
CA ARG A 17 -5.64 -18.46 -48.65
C ARG A 17 -6.58 -19.26 -47.75
N HIS A 18 -7.85 -19.41 -48.13
CA HIS A 18 -8.82 -20.19 -47.37
C HIS A 18 -8.46 -21.69 -47.38
N ALA A 19 -8.11 -22.26 -48.54
CA ALA A 19 -7.73 -23.66 -48.66
C ALA A 19 -6.50 -24.02 -47.81
N CYS A 20 -5.43 -23.22 -47.83
CA CYS A 20 -4.25 -23.46 -47.01
C CYS A 20 -4.55 -23.31 -45.51
N THR A 21 -5.37 -22.33 -45.14
CA THR A 21 -5.76 -22.11 -43.73
C THR A 21 -6.67 -23.24 -43.23
N ASP A 22 -7.67 -23.62 -44.01
CA ASP A 22 -8.60 -24.71 -43.69
C ASP A 22 -7.89 -26.06 -43.64
N LEU A 23 -6.95 -26.31 -44.56
CA LEU A 23 -6.07 -27.47 -44.53
C LEU A 23 -5.23 -27.51 -43.25
N GLY A 24 -4.60 -26.38 -42.89
CA GLY A 24 -3.83 -26.28 -41.65
C GLY A 24 -4.68 -26.49 -40.39
N MET A 25 -5.88 -25.92 -40.34
CA MET A 25 -6.82 -26.09 -39.23
C MET A 25 -7.37 -27.51 -39.15
N PHE A 26 -7.64 -28.15 -40.30
CA PHE A 26 -8.11 -29.54 -40.37
C PHE A 26 -7.03 -30.52 -39.89
N LEU A 27 -5.80 -30.34 -40.37
CA LEU A 27 -4.65 -31.16 -39.99
C LEU A 27 -4.33 -31.01 -38.49
N SER A 28 -4.32 -29.78 -37.95
CA SER A 28 -4.08 -29.57 -36.52
C SER A 28 -5.19 -30.13 -35.62
N LYS A 29 -6.47 -29.98 -35.99
CA LYS A 29 -7.59 -30.59 -35.23
C LYS A 29 -7.49 -32.12 -35.12
N ARG A 30 -6.88 -32.79 -36.10
CA ARG A 30 -6.67 -34.25 -36.07
C ARG A 30 -5.59 -34.67 -35.07
N LEU A 31 -4.57 -33.84 -34.87
CA LEU A 31 -3.56 -34.06 -33.83
C LEU A 31 -4.22 -34.03 -32.43
N CYS A 32 -5.07 -33.04 -32.17
CA CYS A 32 -5.70 -32.86 -30.85
C CYS A 32 -6.76 -33.92 -30.49
N LYS A 33 -7.46 -34.53 -31.45
CA LYS A 33 -8.54 -35.51 -31.18
C LYS A 33 -8.03 -36.93 -30.83
N ARG A 34 -6.73 -37.22 -30.98
CA ARG A 34 -6.19 -38.59 -30.88
C ARG A 34 -5.48 -38.90 -29.55
N SER A 35 -5.36 -37.94 -28.63
CA SER A 35 -4.69 -38.10 -27.33
C SER A 35 -5.54 -38.77 -26.24
N GLY A 36 -6.83 -39.03 -26.47
CA GLY A 36 -7.73 -39.66 -25.48
C GLY A 36 -8.54 -40.83 -26.04
N LYS A 37 -8.10 -42.06 -25.74
CA LYS A 37 -8.80 -43.36 -25.92
C LYS A 37 -9.28 -43.74 -27.34
N GLY A 38 -8.78 -44.89 -27.81
CA GLY A 38 -9.46 -45.75 -28.79
C GLY A 38 -9.10 -45.49 -30.26
N ILE A 39 -8.39 -46.44 -30.86
CA ILE A 39 -8.02 -46.46 -32.27
C ILE A 39 -9.26 -46.69 -33.14
N ILE A 40 -9.72 -45.66 -33.85
CA ILE A 40 -10.54 -45.84 -35.06
C ILE A 40 -9.75 -45.29 -36.24
N ARG A 41 -9.28 -46.20 -37.11
CA ARG A 41 -8.63 -45.88 -38.39
C ARG A 41 -9.60 -45.03 -39.23
N SER A 42 -9.21 -43.80 -39.55
CA SER A 42 -9.94 -43.00 -40.55
C SER A 42 -9.56 -43.48 -41.95
N PRO A 43 -10.51 -43.94 -42.79
CA PRO A 43 -10.24 -44.49 -44.13
C PRO A 43 -9.79 -43.45 -45.16
N LEU A 44 -9.72 -42.17 -44.78
CA LEU A 44 -9.30 -41.08 -45.69
C LEU A 44 -7.77 -40.98 -45.88
N TRP A 45 -6.94 -41.62 -45.04
CA TRP A 45 -5.48 -41.53 -45.15
C TRP A 45 -4.80 -42.74 -45.78
N SER A 46 -5.47 -43.89 -45.84
CA SER A 46 -4.96 -45.07 -46.54
C SER A 46 -4.79 -44.84 -48.05
N GLY A 47 -5.44 -43.81 -48.63
CA GLY A 47 -5.28 -43.40 -50.02
C GLY A 47 -4.43 -42.14 -50.25
N VAL A 48 -3.90 -41.49 -49.20
CA VAL A 48 -3.18 -40.19 -49.30
C VAL A 48 -1.67 -40.32 -49.09
N SER A 49 -1.19 -41.49 -48.66
CA SER A 49 0.24 -41.80 -48.48
C SER A 49 1.12 -41.36 -49.66
N GLU A 50 0.70 -41.65 -50.89
CA GLU A 50 1.45 -41.29 -52.11
C GLU A 50 1.41 -39.79 -52.46
N SER A 51 0.47 -39.03 -51.89
CA SER A 51 0.24 -37.61 -52.21
C SER A 51 0.91 -36.62 -51.23
N ILE A 52 1.40 -37.10 -50.08
CA ILE A 52 2.07 -36.25 -49.07
C ILE A 52 3.35 -35.60 -49.62
N PRO A 53 4.26 -36.34 -50.31
CA PRO A 53 5.47 -35.72 -50.88
C PRO A 53 5.16 -34.64 -51.91
N LEU A 54 4.10 -34.82 -52.72
CA LEU A 54 3.66 -33.83 -53.70
C LEU A 54 3.09 -32.59 -53.01
N LEU A 55 2.32 -32.77 -51.93
CA LEU A 55 1.81 -31.67 -51.10
C LEU A 55 2.96 -30.89 -50.44
N CYS A 56 3.96 -31.57 -49.86
CA CYS A 56 5.15 -30.95 -49.30
C CYS A 56 5.89 -30.10 -50.35
N LYS A 57 6.19 -30.68 -51.52
CA LYS A 57 6.85 -29.96 -52.63
C LYS A 57 6.05 -28.73 -53.06
N SER A 58 4.73 -28.85 -53.13
CA SER A 58 3.84 -27.74 -53.52
C SER A 58 3.82 -26.61 -52.48
N LEU A 59 3.77 -26.95 -51.20
CA LEU A 59 3.79 -25.96 -50.10
C LEU A 59 5.15 -25.28 -49.96
N LEU A 60 6.25 -26.01 -50.11
CA LEU A 60 7.61 -25.44 -50.11
C LEU A 60 7.83 -24.52 -51.31
N TRP A 61 7.39 -24.92 -52.50
CA TRP A 61 7.42 -24.04 -53.67
C TRP A 61 6.60 -22.76 -53.46
N LEU A 62 5.40 -22.88 -52.88
CA LEU A 62 4.58 -21.71 -52.52
C LEU A 62 5.29 -20.83 -51.49
N TRP A 63 5.94 -21.42 -50.51
CA TRP A 63 6.68 -20.73 -49.46
C TRP A 63 7.86 -19.92 -50.01
N GLU A 64 8.70 -20.52 -50.85
CA GLU A 64 9.83 -19.84 -51.51
C GLU A 64 9.35 -18.64 -52.36
N ASN A 65 8.27 -18.81 -53.11
CA ASN A 65 7.67 -17.75 -53.93
C ASN A 65 6.99 -16.65 -53.09
N CYS A 66 6.61 -16.94 -51.84
CA CYS A 66 6.06 -15.94 -50.91
C CYS A 66 7.14 -15.22 -50.08
N ARG A 67 8.35 -15.80 -49.94
CA ARG A 67 9.47 -15.26 -49.15
C ARG A 67 10.41 -14.36 -49.94
N ALA A 68 10.57 -14.59 -51.25
CA ALA A 68 11.61 -13.93 -52.04
C ALA A 68 11.55 -12.38 -51.94
N PRO A 69 12.61 -11.71 -51.44
CA PRO A 69 12.75 -10.27 -51.61
C PRO A 69 12.82 -9.95 -53.11
N ALA A 70 12.35 -8.76 -53.48
CA ALA A 70 12.39 -8.30 -54.87
C ALA A 70 13.83 -7.96 -55.27
N ASP A 71 14.72 -8.94 -55.31
CA ASP A 71 16.08 -8.73 -55.77
C ASP A 71 16.03 -8.44 -57.27
N GLY A 72 16.69 -7.34 -57.65
CA GLY A 72 16.38 -6.48 -58.79
C GLY A 72 16.54 -7.05 -60.21
N SER A 73 16.43 -8.35 -60.43
CA SER A 73 16.47 -8.96 -61.78
C SER A 73 15.34 -9.95 -62.09
N GLY A 74 14.52 -10.36 -61.11
CA GLY A 74 13.44 -11.32 -61.31
C GLY A 74 12.07 -10.73 -60.97
N LYS A 75 11.14 -10.66 -61.94
CA LYS A 75 9.73 -10.36 -61.64
C LYS A 75 9.22 -11.45 -60.67
N PRO A 76 8.82 -11.13 -59.43
CA PRO A 76 8.24 -12.13 -58.55
C PRO A 76 6.96 -12.66 -59.21
N THR A 77 6.78 -13.98 -59.21
CA THR A 77 5.62 -14.68 -59.78
C THR A 77 4.31 -14.25 -59.12
N ILE A 78 4.39 -13.73 -57.88
CA ILE A 78 3.28 -13.19 -57.09
C ILE A 78 3.61 -11.74 -56.66
N PRO A 79 2.72 -10.75 -56.87
CA PRO A 79 2.96 -9.36 -56.45
C PRO A 79 3.19 -9.25 -54.92
N LEU A 80 4.21 -8.49 -54.48
CA LEU A 80 4.61 -8.38 -53.05
C LEU A 80 3.46 -8.09 -52.07
N ARG A 81 2.51 -7.21 -52.44
CA ARG A 81 1.32 -6.91 -51.60
C ARG A 81 0.38 -8.10 -51.44
N GLN A 82 0.32 -8.99 -52.42
CA GLN A 82 -0.53 -10.18 -52.42
C GLN A 82 0.19 -11.39 -51.82
N GLY A 83 1.51 -11.49 -52.00
CA GLY A 83 2.36 -12.51 -51.37
C GLY A 83 2.32 -12.44 -49.84
N ARG A 84 2.32 -11.23 -49.25
CA ARG A 84 2.18 -11.05 -47.79
C ARG A 84 0.93 -11.73 -47.23
N GLY A 85 -0.22 -11.64 -47.92
CA GLY A 85 -1.48 -12.26 -47.47
C GLY A 85 -1.53 -13.80 -47.56
N LEU A 86 -0.56 -14.43 -48.23
CA LEU A 86 -0.44 -15.89 -48.37
C LEU A 86 0.66 -16.50 -47.49
N ARG A 87 1.62 -15.70 -47.01
CA ARG A 87 2.74 -16.20 -46.16
C ARG A 87 2.23 -16.93 -44.92
N ILE A 88 1.29 -16.33 -44.18
CA ILE A 88 0.73 -16.93 -42.97
C ILE A 88 -0.07 -18.22 -43.28
N PRO A 89 -1.03 -18.23 -44.23
CA PRO A 89 -1.72 -19.47 -44.63
C PRO A 89 -0.80 -20.60 -45.09
N VAL A 90 0.25 -20.30 -45.86
CA VAL A 90 1.21 -21.30 -46.35
C VAL A 90 2.06 -21.84 -45.19
N ALA A 91 2.56 -20.96 -44.30
CA ALA A 91 3.27 -21.39 -43.10
C ALA A 91 2.38 -22.26 -42.20
N VAL A 92 1.12 -21.87 -41.99
CA VAL A 92 0.10 -22.65 -41.29
C VAL A 92 -0.02 -24.07 -41.87
N ALA A 93 -0.14 -24.18 -43.20
CA ALA A 93 -0.25 -25.48 -43.85
C ALA A 93 1.01 -26.34 -43.68
N ILE A 94 2.21 -25.74 -43.77
CA ILE A 94 3.49 -26.46 -43.61
C ILE A 94 3.67 -26.92 -42.16
N VAL A 95 3.48 -26.04 -41.17
CA VAL A 95 3.62 -26.38 -39.74
C VAL A 95 2.64 -27.51 -39.36
N SER A 96 1.38 -27.41 -39.80
CA SER A 96 0.40 -28.48 -39.59
C SER A 96 0.76 -29.80 -40.26
N LEU A 97 1.37 -29.74 -41.45
CA LEU A 97 1.85 -30.92 -42.18
C LEU A 97 3.02 -31.58 -41.45
N CYS A 98 3.99 -30.78 -40.96
CA CYS A 98 5.09 -31.27 -40.13
C CYS A 98 4.57 -32.01 -38.89
N GLY A 99 3.57 -31.47 -38.18
CA GLY A 99 2.97 -32.18 -37.04
C GLY A 99 2.25 -33.48 -37.44
N SER A 100 1.44 -33.45 -38.50
CA SER A 100 0.60 -34.59 -38.91
C SER A 100 1.38 -35.74 -39.58
N ALA A 101 2.41 -35.40 -40.36
CA ALA A 101 3.24 -36.37 -41.07
C ALA A 101 4.20 -37.11 -40.11
N SER A 102 4.74 -36.39 -39.12
CA SER A 102 5.67 -36.97 -38.13
C SER A 102 5.05 -38.11 -37.34
N PHE A 103 3.76 -38.02 -37.01
CA PHE A 103 3.05 -39.05 -36.27
C PHE A 103 2.61 -40.25 -37.13
N SER A 104 2.26 -40.00 -38.40
CA SER A 104 1.75 -41.08 -39.28
C SER A 104 2.85 -42.07 -39.69
N ARG A 105 4.11 -41.61 -39.76
CA ARG A 105 5.28 -42.41 -40.14
C ARG A 105 5.84 -43.21 -38.96
N ALA A 106 5.81 -42.65 -37.76
CA ALA A 106 6.20 -43.30 -36.51
C ALA A 106 5.33 -44.51 -36.11
N MET A 107 4.06 -44.55 -36.55
CA MET A 107 3.08 -45.58 -36.16
C MET A 107 2.83 -46.63 -37.26
N SER A 108 3.42 -46.47 -38.44
CA SER A 108 3.40 -47.47 -39.51
C SER A 108 4.66 -48.33 -39.42
N ASN A 109 4.51 -49.66 -39.52
CA ASN A 109 5.56 -50.68 -39.40
C ASN A 109 6.98 -50.20 -39.80
N PRO A 110 8.02 -50.61 -39.04
CA PRO A 110 9.39 -50.24 -39.34
C PRO A 110 9.70 -50.54 -40.82
N PRO A 111 10.34 -49.61 -41.54
CA PRO A 111 10.73 -49.85 -42.92
C PRO A 111 11.60 -51.12 -42.97
N ASN A 112 11.33 -52.00 -43.94
CA ASN A 112 12.20 -53.15 -44.23
C ASN A 112 13.67 -52.65 -44.32
N GLU A 113 14.57 -53.34 -43.60
CA GLU A 113 15.97 -53.01 -43.25
C GLU A 113 16.95 -52.71 -44.42
N SER A 114 16.61 -51.86 -45.40
CA SER A 114 17.49 -51.65 -46.56
C SER A 114 17.49 -50.24 -47.16
N GLN A 115 16.94 -49.25 -46.48
CA GLN A 115 17.15 -47.84 -46.86
C GLN A 115 18.20 -47.21 -45.94
N GLU A 116 19.43 -47.10 -46.45
CA GLU A 116 20.44 -46.20 -45.89
C GLU A 116 19.86 -44.78 -45.87
N HIS A 117 19.81 -44.19 -44.67
CA HIS A 117 19.34 -42.81 -44.49
C HIS A 117 20.51 -41.84 -44.74
N ASP A 118 20.32 -40.88 -45.64
CA ASP A 118 21.35 -39.91 -46.08
C ASP A 118 21.87 -38.93 -44.99
N ILE A 119 21.29 -38.93 -43.78
CA ILE A 119 21.69 -38.06 -42.67
C ILE A 119 21.83 -38.90 -41.38
N PRO A 120 23.06 -39.07 -40.84
CA PRO A 120 23.27 -39.75 -39.57
C PRO A 120 22.55 -39.02 -38.42
N LEU A 121 21.91 -39.76 -37.50
CA LEU A 121 21.31 -39.18 -36.29
C LEU A 121 22.34 -38.38 -35.46
N MET A 122 23.61 -38.82 -35.50
CA MET A 122 24.74 -38.18 -34.82
C MET A 122 24.99 -36.73 -35.26
N ASP A 123 24.55 -36.33 -36.46
CA ASP A 123 24.65 -34.94 -36.93
C ASP A 123 23.52 -34.04 -36.38
N LEU A 124 22.51 -34.64 -35.74
CA LEU A 124 21.31 -33.97 -35.22
C LEU A 124 21.20 -34.00 -33.69
N VAL A 125 21.98 -34.86 -33.02
CA VAL A 125 22.04 -35.00 -31.56
C VAL A 125 23.10 -34.04 -30.98
N ASP A 126 22.93 -33.63 -29.72
CA ASP A 126 23.91 -32.80 -29.01
C ASP A 126 25.32 -33.42 -29.08
N SER A 127 26.35 -32.60 -29.34
CA SER A 127 27.73 -33.02 -29.66
C SER A 127 28.54 -33.61 -28.49
N ASP A 128 27.84 -34.18 -27.52
CA ASP A 128 28.31 -34.33 -26.15
C ASP A 128 28.42 -35.84 -25.86
N ALA A 129 29.62 -36.30 -25.49
CA ALA A 129 30.09 -37.68 -25.65
C ALA A 129 29.27 -38.77 -24.91
N SER A 130 28.40 -38.39 -23.98
CA SER A 130 27.50 -39.32 -23.26
C SER A 130 26.17 -39.60 -23.97
N ALA A 131 25.87 -38.96 -25.12
CA ALA A 131 24.64 -39.25 -25.88
C ALA A 131 24.68 -40.65 -26.52
N ALA A 132 25.89 -41.21 -26.69
CA ALA A 132 26.12 -42.56 -27.17
C ALA A 132 25.66 -43.65 -26.18
N GLU A 133 25.50 -43.36 -24.88
CA GLU A 133 25.02 -44.33 -23.87
C GLU A 133 23.49 -44.44 -23.82
N CYS A 134 22.75 -43.47 -24.38
CA CYS A 134 21.28 -43.45 -24.30
C CYS A 134 20.60 -44.33 -25.38
N VAL A 135 21.34 -44.76 -26.39
CA VAL A 135 20.87 -45.64 -27.46
C VAL A 135 21.31 -47.05 -27.14
N THR A 136 20.53 -47.77 -26.32
CA THR A 136 20.70 -49.22 -26.21
C THR A 136 20.32 -49.88 -27.53
N GLU A 137 21.07 -50.89 -27.99
CA GLU A 137 21.01 -51.46 -29.34
C GLU A 137 19.63 -52.06 -29.76
N ASP A 138 18.62 -52.07 -28.89
CA ASP A 138 17.36 -52.82 -29.08
C ASP A 138 16.12 -51.98 -29.47
N ASP A 139 16.18 -50.64 -29.60
CA ASP A 139 14.96 -49.81 -29.86
C ASP A 139 15.05 -48.84 -31.06
N HIS A 140 15.31 -49.38 -32.26
CA HIS A 140 15.32 -48.63 -33.54
C HIS A 140 14.04 -47.83 -33.84
N SER A 141 12.91 -48.19 -33.22
CA SER A 141 11.65 -47.47 -33.39
C SER A 141 11.69 -46.08 -32.76
N TYR A 142 12.35 -45.93 -31.61
CA TYR A 142 12.46 -44.65 -30.91
C TYR A 142 13.42 -43.68 -31.61
N GLU A 143 14.53 -44.19 -32.15
CA GLU A 143 15.52 -43.41 -32.88
C GLU A 143 14.93 -42.70 -34.12
N GLU A 144 14.10 -43.41 -34.89
CA GLU A 144 13.44 -42.84 -36.07
C GLU A 144 12.40 -41.78 -35.69
N ILE A 145 11.71 -41.95 -34.54
CA ILE A 145 10.78 -40.94 -34.01
C ILE A 145 11.54 -39.66 -33.67
N LEU A 146 12.68 -39.76 -32.98
CA LEU A 146 13.51 -38.61 -32.65
C LEU A 146 14.04 -37.91 -33.90
N ARG A 147 14.54 -38.67 -34.90
CA ARG A 147 15.01 -38.12 -36.18
C ARG A 147 13.94 -37.29 -36.88
N VAL A 148 12.73 -37.83 -36.95
CA VAL A 148 11.58 -37.18 -37.58
C VAL A 148 11.18 -35.91 -36.81
N ILE A 149 11.16 -35.96 -35.47
CA ILE A 149 10.89 -34.79 -34.63
C ILE A 149 11.96 -33.71 -34.86
N PHE A 150 13.25 -34.06 -34.87
CA PHE A 150 14.35 -33.10 -35.05
C PHE A 150 14.24 -32.38 -36.40
N GLN A 151 13.99 -33.11 -37.48
CA GLN A 151 13.79 -32.53 -38.81
C GLN A 151 12.54 -31.65 -38.89
N ALA A 152 11.44 -32.07 -38.26
CA ALA A 152 10.20 -31.30 -38.22
C ALA A 152 10.39 -29.99 -37.44
N VAL A 153 11.02 -30.04 -36.27
CA VAL A 153 11.32 -28.86 -35.45
C VAL A 153 12.22 -27.89 -36.20
N GLN A 154 13.26 -28.39 -36.89
CA GLN A 154 14.15 -27.54 -37.68
C GLN A 154 13.43 -26.85 -38.83
N CYS A 155 12.56 -27.57 -39.55
CA CYS A 155 11.74 -26.98 -40.62
C CYS A 155 10.82 -25.88 -40.08
N ILE A 156 10.12 -26.15 -38.97
CA ILE A 156 9.23 -25.19 -38.31
C ILE A 156 10.02 -23.95 -37.85
N HIS A 157 11.21 -24.14 -37.28
CA HIS A 157 12.09 -23.07 -36.87
C HIS A 157 12.47 -22.15 -38.03
N LEU A 158 12.96 -22.69 -39.15
CA LEU A 158 13.32 -21.91 -40.33
C LEU A 158 12.14 -21.12 -40.93
N ILE A 159 10.93 -21.69 -40.89
CA ILE A 159 9.72 -21.02 -41.38
C ILE A 159 9.34 -19.86 -40.47
N THR A 160 9.29 -20.11 -39.17
CA THR A 160 8.87 -19.11 -38.17
C THR A 160 9.88 -17.97 -38.05
N GLU A 161 11.18 -18.22 -38.10
CA GLU A 161 12.23 -17.20 -38.10
C GLU A 161 12.10 -16.18 -39.24
N SER A 162 11.50 -16.56 -40.36
CA SER A 162 11.33 -15.66 -41.51
C SER A 162 10.26 -14.56 -41.32
N PHE A 163 9.46 -14.63 -40.26
CA PHE A 163 8.44 -13.63 -39.93
C PHE A 163 8.99 -12.55 -38.99
N GLN A 164 8.44 -11.34 -39.04
CA GLN A 164 8.59 -10.35 -37.97
C GLN A 164 7.51 -10.57 -36.89
N ASP A 165 7.70 -10.08 -35.67
CA ASP A 165 6.75 -10.29 -34.56
C ASP A 165 5.34 -9.74 -34.86
N ASP A 166 5.25 -8.59 -35.52
CA ASP A 166 3.97 -7.99 -35.93
C ASP A 166 3.26 -8.82 -37.01
N GLU A 167 4.01 -9.35 -37.98
CA GLU A 167 3.47 -10.22 -39.03
C GLU A 167 3.05 -11.58 -38.46
N PHE A 168 3.80 -12.11 -37.50
CA PHE A 168 3.52 -13.39 -36.86
C PHE A 168 2.21 -13.37 -36.06
N SER A 169 1.83 -12.21 -35.53
CA SER A 169 0.63 -12.00 -34.70
C SER A 169 -0.57 -11.46 -35.49
N GLU A 170 -0.51 -11.43 -36.83
CA GLU A 170 -1.57 -10.88 -37.67
C GLU A 170 -2.87 -11.70 -37.56
N GLU A 171 -3.98 -11.04 -37.25
CA GLU A 171 -5.31 -11.66 -37.17
C GLU A 171 -5.89 -11.92 -38.57
N ILE A 172 -6.40 -13.13 -38.79
CA ILE A 172 -7.13 -13.48 -40.01
C ILE A 172 -8.62 -13.64 -39.63
N SER A 173 -9.49 -12.86 -40.29
CA SER A 173 -10.94 -12.99 -40.14
C SER A 173 -11.43 -14.28 -40.80
N PHE A 174 -12.02 -15.19 -40.02
CA PHE A 174 -12.69 -16.39 -40.54
C PHE A 174 -14.15 -16.10 -40.93
N TYR A 175 -14.76 -17.02 -41.68
CA TYR A 175 -16.16 -16.93 -42.15
C TYR A 175 -17.19 -16.82 -41.01
N ASP A 176 -16.82 -17.10 -39.76
CA ASP A 176 -17.69 -16.99 -38.58
C ASP A 176 -17.60 -15.64 -37.84
N GLY A 177 -16.80 -14.68 -38.35
CA GLY A 177 -16.60 -13.37 -37.73
C GLY A 177 -15.66 -13.38 -36.51
N LYS A 178 -15.03 -14.51 -36.16
CA LYS A 178 -13.99 -14.55 -35.14
C LYS A 178 -12.63 -14.28 -35.80
N ASN A 179 -11.91 -13.30 -35.25
CA ASN A 179 -10.51 -13.09 -35.57
C ASN A 179 -9.67 -14.13 -34.82
N VAL A 180 -8.87 -14.90 -35.56
CA VAL A 180 -7.94 -15.88 -34.98
C VAL A 180 -6.54 -15.58 -35.52
N GLN A 181 -5.52 -15.84 -34.72
CA GLN A 181 -4.12 -15.83 -35.16
C GLN A 181 -3.70 -17.27 -35.48
N PRO A 182 -3.89 -17.75 -36.73
CA PRO A 182 -3.83 -19.18 -37.03
C PRO A 182 -2.42 -19.76 -36.96
N LEU A 183 -1.39 -18.98 -37.30
CA LEU A 183 0.00 -19.45 -37.27
C LEU A 183 0.50 -19.68 -35.83
N PRO A 184 0.38 -18.71 -34.89
CA PRO A 184 0.69 -18.94 -33.49
C PRO A 184 -0.07 -20.12 -32.87
N LEU A 185 -1.38 -20.24 -33.13
CA LEU A 185 -2.23 -21.30 -32.59
C LEU A 185 -1.81 -22.70 -33.07
N ILE A 186 -1.51 -22.83 -34.35
CA ILE A 186 -1.09 -24.11 -34.92
C ILE A 186 0.33 -24.46 -34.47
N LEU A 187 1.21 -23.46 -34.39
CA LEU A 187 2.56 -23.65 -33.88
C LEU A 187 2.54 -24.15 -32.44
N GLU A 188 1.72 -23.54 -31.57
CA GLU A 188 1.51 -23.99 -30.19
C GLU A 188 1.14 -25.47 -30.13
N ARG A 189 0.12 -25.89 -30.89
CA ARG A 189 -0.36 -27.28 -30.87
C ARG A 189 0.72 -28.27 -31.32
N VAL A 190 1.43 -27.96 -32.40
CA VAL A 190 2.45 -28.86 -32.98
C VAL A 190 3.69 -28.91 -32.10
N ALA A 191 4.16 -27.77 -31.61
CA ALA A 191 5.36 -27.70 -30.77
C ALA A 191 5.12 -28.34 -29.40
N ASN A 192 3.94 -28.13 -28.76
CA ASN A 192 3.62 -28.81 -27.51
C ASN A 192 3.49 -30.31 -27.69
N PHE A 193 2.91 -30.77 -28.81
CA PHE A 193 2.86 -32.19 -29.12
C PHE A 193 4.26 -32.82 -29.19
N PHE A 194 5.20 -32.17 -29.88
CA PHE A 194 6.59 -32.64 -29.91
C PHE A 194 7.27 -32.56 -28.55
N ALA A 195 7.07 -31.48 -27.79
CA ALA A 195 7.62 -31.35 -26.45
C ALA A 195 7.10 -32.45 -25.51
N ASP A 196 5.79 -32.71 -25.49
CA ASP A 196 5.19 -33.79 -24.69
C ASP A 196 5.73 -35.17 -25.12
N THR A 197 5.97 -35.38 -26.41
CA THR A 197 6.54 -36.64 -26.93
C THR A 197 7.99 -36.85 -26.46
N LEU A 198 8.80 -35.79 -26.44
CA LEU A 198 10.19 -35.85 -25.95
C LEU A 198 10.27 -36.02 -24.42
N LEU A 199 9.31 -35.47 -23.67
CA LEU A 199 9.31 -35.50 -22.20
C LEU A 199 8.69 -36.78 -21.62
N LEU A 200 7.63 -37.31 -22.23
CA LEU A 200 6.87 -38.45 -21.68
C LEU A 200 7.42 -39.81 -22.08
N ASN A 201 8.46 -39.88 -22.91
CA ASN A 201 8.81 -41.12 -23.60
C ASN A 201 10.33 -41.31 -23.72
N PRO A 202 11.00 -42.03 -22.79
CA PRO A 202 12.35 -42.52 -23.07
C PRO A 202 12.47 -44.03 -23.33
N SER A 203 11.71 -44.94 -22.69
CA SER A 203 11.93 -46.40 -22.89
C SER A 203 10.88 -47.34 -22.25
N GLY A 204 9.67 -46.89 -21.95
CA GLY A 204 8.60 -47.76 -21.37
C GLY A 204 8.92 -48.44 -20.03
N GLN A 205 10.10 -48.22 -19.44
CA GLN A 205 10.45 -48.69 -18.11
C GLN A 205 9.79 -47.77 -17.08
N GLU A 206 8.69 -48.26 -16.50
CA GLU A 206 8.15 -47.80 -15.22
C GLU A 206 9.17 -48.13 -14.11
N SER A 207 10.35 -47.49 -14.10
CA SER A 207 11.21 -47.49 -12.92
C SER A 207 10.66 -46.49 -11.92
N ASP A 208 10.68 -46.84 -10.64
CA ASP A 208 10.22 -46.10 -9.44
C ASP A 208 10.84 -44.69 -9.28
N ILE A 209 10.71 -43.80 -10.27
CA ILE A 209 11.09 -42.40 -10.17
C ILE A 209 9.95 -41.69 -9.45
N ASP A 210 10.09 -41.62 -8.13
CA ASP A 210 9.14 -41.01 -7.18
C ASP A 210 9.02 -39.47 -7.33
N ASP A 211 9.64 -38.87 -8.35
CA ASP A 211 9.56 -37.44 -8.65
C ASP A 211 8.92 -37.19 -10.03
N ASN A 212 7.66 -36.78 -9.96
CA ASN A 212 6.77 -36.29 -11.01
C ASN A 212 7.48 -35.84 -12.33
N PRO A 213 7.68 -36.72 -13.33
CA PRO A 213 8.50 -36.49 -14.54
C PRO A 213 7.92 -35.43 -15.50
N LEU A 214 6.76 -34.87 -15.18
CA LEU A 214 6.05 -33.86 -15.97
C LEU A 214 6.72 -32.48 -15.95
N TRP A 215 7.70 -32.26 -15.07
CA TRP A 215 8.30 -30.93 -14.80
C TRP A 215 9.82 -30.88 -15.03
N SER A 216 10.42 -31.96 -15.50
CA SER A 216 11.86 -32.04 -15.74
C SER A 216 12.30 -31.28 -16.99
N ASP A 217 13.59 -30.96 -17.04
CA ASP A 217 14.24 -30.52 -18.27
C ASP A 217 14.25 -31.66 -19.30
N TYR A 218 14.39 -31.31 -20.58
CA TYR A 218 14.53 -32.30 -21.65
C TYR A 218 15.68 -33.27 -21.35
N THR A 219 15.45 -34.55 -21.65
CA THR A 219 16.43 -35.62 -21.45
C THR A 219 17.70 -35.35 -22.25
N TYR A 220 18.81 -35.93 -21.78
CA TYR A 220 20.09 -35.80 -22.46
C TYR A 220 20.00 -36.31 -23.92
N GLY A 221 20.61 -35.58 -24.87
CA GLY A 221 20.51 -35.87 -26.31
C GLY A 221 19.32 -35.23 -27.04
N THR A 222 18.31 -34.72 -26.30
CA THR A 222 17.18 -33.97 -26.89
C THR A 222 17.18 -32.49 -26.48
N ARG A 223 18.19 -32.02 -25.75
CA ARG A 223 18.19 -30.67 -25.13
C ARG A 223 18.25 -29.55 -26.15
N SER A 224 19.08 -29.61 -27.19
CA SER A 224 19.12 -28.55 -28.21
C SER A 224 17.80 -28.43 -28.99
N THR A 225 17.21 -29.56 -29.37
CA THR A 225 15.87 -29.60 -30.00
C THR A 225 14.82 -29.08 -29.03
N GLY A 226 14.86 -29.49 -27.76
CA GLY A 226 14.00 -29.00 -26.69
C GLY A 226 14.09 -27.48 -26.51
N ALA A 227 15.30 -26.91 -26.54
CA ALA A 227 15.52 -25.48 -26.50
C ALA A 227 14.93 -24.75 -27.72
N ARG A 228 15.04 -25.35 -28.92
CA ARG A 228 14.38 -24.82 -30.14
C ARG A 228 12.86 -24.89 -30.03
N LEU A 229 12.31 -25.98 -29.49
CA LEU A 229 10.88 -26.11 -29.22
C LEU A 229 10.38 -25.05 -28.24
N ASP A 230 11.09 -24.83 -27.14
CA ASP A 230 10.73 -23.81 -26.17
C ASP A 230 10.86 -22.38 -26.76
N ALA A 231 11.81 -22.13 -27.67
CA ALA A 231 11.88 -20.87 -28.42
C ALA A 231 10.69 -20.66 -29.38
N LEU A 232 10.25 -21.73 -30.05
CA LEU A 232 9.05 -21.73 -30.89
C LEU A 232 7.78 -21.49 -30.06
N LEU A 233 7.64 -22.18 -28.92
CA LEU A 233 6.55 -22.03 -27.98
C LEU A 233 6.51 -20.61 -27.39
N HIS A 234 7.67 -20.07 -27.01
CA HIS A 234 7.79 -18.69 -26.55
C HIS A 234 7.18 -17.71 -27.54
N ARG A 235 7.54 -17.84 -28.82
CA ARG A 235 7.07 -16.98 -29.90
C ARG A 235 5.57 -17.16 -30.14
N ALA A 236 5.09 -18.40 -30.17
CA ALA A 236 3.66 -18.71 -30.28
C ALA A 236 2.85 -18.05 -29.16
N TYR A 237 3.27 -18.23 -27.91
CA TYR A 237 2.58 -17.70 -26.73
C TYR A 237 2.63 -16.17 -26.64
N LYS A 238 3.75 -15.55 -27.06
CA LYS A 238 3.84 -14.09 -27.17
C LYS A 238 2.82 -13.54 -28.17
N GLY A 239 2.65 -14.20 -29.32
CA GLY A 239 1.64 -13.83 -30.32
C GLY A 239 0.21 -13.97 -29.79
N LEU A 240 -0.11 -15.16 -29.25
CA LEU A 240 -1.47 -15.52 -28.79
C LEU A 240 -1.94 -14.73 -27.57
N TYR A 241 -1.06 -14.58 -26.57
CA TYR A 241 -1.46 -14.11 -25.24
C TYR A 241 -0.83 -12.76 -24.88
N GLY A 242 0.19 -12.31 -25.63
CA GLY A 242 0.78 -10.98 -25.48
C GLY A 242 1.81 -10.84 -24.35
N PHE A 243 2.17 -11.92 -23.67
CA PHE A 243 3.23 -11.90 -22.63
C PHE A 243 4.56 -12.47 -23.15
N SER A 244 5.68 -11.91 -22.67
CA SER A 244 7.02 -12.42 -22.96
C SER A 244 7.59 -13.20 -21.77
N MET A 245 8.17 -14.37 -22.04
CA MET A 245 8.93 -15.15 -21.05
C MET A 245 10.41 -14.79 -21.01
N LEU A 246 10.97 -14.26 -22.10
CA LEU A 246 12.38 -13.84 -22.19
C LEU A 246 12.53 -12.41 -21.65
N GLN A 247 13.16 -12.27 -20.48
CA GLN A 247 13.75 -11.00 -20.06
C GLN A 247 15.09 -10.86 -20.77
N VAL A 248 15.15 -10.02 -21.80
CA VAL A 248 16.40 -9.75 -22.51
C VAL A 248 17.26 -8.85 -21.62
N GLY A 249 18.22 -9.45 -20.91
CA GLY A 249 19.57 -8.95 -20.56
C GLY A 249 19.79 -7.60 -19.88
N ASP A 250 19.04 -6.55 -20.19
CA ASP A 250 19.22 -5.22 -19.63
C ASP A 250 18.29 -5.09 -18.43
N GLY A 251 18.85 -5.14 -17.21
CA GLY A 251 18.12 -5.15 -15.93
C GLY A 251 17.20 -3.95 -15.62
N LYS A 252 16.63 -3.29 -16.63
CA LYS A 252 15.68 -2.18 -16.54
C LYS A 252 14.32 -2.40 -17.20
N GLU A 253 14.03 -3.51 -17.86
CA GLU A 253 12.67 -3.76 -18.39
C GLU A 253 12.13 -5.15 -18.02
N ALA A 254 11.12 -5.20 -17.13
CA ALA A 254 10.08 -6.25 -17.09
C ALA A 254 8.99 -6.09 -16.00
N ASN A 255 9.03 -5.08 -15.12
CA ASN A 255 7.90 -4.78 -14.19
C ASN A 255 7.04 -3.59 -14.66
N ALA A 256 7.15 -3.18 -15.93
CA ALA A 256 6.14 -2.32 -16.54
C ALA A 256 5.01 -3.22 -17.06
N PRO A 257 3.89 -3.39 -16.32
CA PRO A 257 2.67 -3.81 -16.98
C PRO A 257 2.42 -2.82 -18.11
N VAL A 258 2.12 -3.32 -19.30
CA VAL A 258 1.56 -2.52 -20.38
C VAL A 258 0.32 -1.83 -19.77
N THR A 259 0.46 -0.57 -19.38
CA THR A 259 -0.42 0.13 -18.43
C THR A 259 -1.68 0.68 -19.11
N GLY A 260 -2.00 0.22 -20.31
CA GLY A 260 -3.28 0.48 -20.95
C GLY A 260 -4.32 -0.53 -20.45
N GLU A 261 -5.54 -0.07 -20.22
CA GLU A 261 -6.74 -0.94 -20.07
C GLU A 261 -6.91 -1.94 -21.24
N ASP A 262 -6.12 -1.78 -22.31
CA ASP A 262 -6.05 -2.62 -23.51
C ASP A 262 -5.16 -3.87 -23.39
N ALA A 263 -4.40 -4.05 -22.30
CA ALA A 263 -3.59 -5.26 -22.07
C ALA A 263 -4.40 -6.41 -21.44
N LYS A 264 -5.68 -6.56 -21.82
CA LYS A 264 -6.38 -7.83 -21.56
C LYS A 264 -5.68 -8.91 -22.38
N PRO A 265 -5.46 -10.13 -21.83
CA PRO A 265 -4.93 -11.23 -22.61
C PRO A 265 -5.78 -11.37 -23.87
N LYS A 266 -5.13 -11.28 -25.04
CA LYS A 266 -5.81 -11.23 -26.36
C LYS A 266 -6.70 -12.45 -26.58
N ALA A 267 -6.34 -13.58 -26.00
CA ALA A 267 -7.11 -14.82 -26.00
C ALA A 267 -6.91 -15.60 -24.69
N LYS A 268 -7.82 -16.53 -24.39
CA LYS A 268 -7.63 -17.58 -23.38
C LYS A 268 -7.22 -18.89 -24.08
N PRO A 269 -6.45 -19.78 -23.44
CA PRO A 269 -6.21 -21.13 -23.95
C PRO A 269 -7.51 -21.84 -24.32
N GLU A 270 -7.50 -22.57 -25.44
CA GLU A 270 -8.70 -23.14 -26.04
C GLU A 270 -9.29 -24.33 -25.28
N SER A 271 -8.49 -24.94 -24.39
CA SER A 271 -8.87 -26.12 -23.61
C SER A 271 -8.03 -26.23 -22.34
N VAL A 272 -8.47 -27.09 -21.41
CA VAL A 272 -7.71 -27.45 -20.21
C VAL A 272 -6.35 -28.06 -20.56
N GLY A 273 -6.29 -28.90 -21.59
CA GLY A 273 -5.02 -29.48 -22.07
C GLY A 273 -4.05 -28.42 -22.60
N ALA A 274 -4.54 -27.43 -23.34
CA ALA A 274 -3.72 -26.31 -23.80
C ALA A 274 -3.23 -25.43 -22.62
N ALA A 275 -4.08 -25.24 -21.60
CA ALA A 275 -3.67 -24.56 -20.37
C ALA A 275 -2.59 -25.34 -19.61
N ALA A 276 -2.70 -26.67 -19.54
CA ALA A 276 -1.70 -27.54 -18.93
C ALA A 276 -0.37 -27.53 -19.68
N GLN A 277 -0.40 -27.57 -21.01
CA GLN A 277 0.79 -27.45 -21.86
C GLN A 277 1.49 -26.09 -21.69
N LEU A 278 0.72 -24.99 -21.67
CA LEU A 278 1.26 -23.67 -21.37
C LEU A 278 1.88 -23.62 -19.97
N TYR A 279 1.24 -24.22 -18.97
CA TYR A 279 1.78 -24.31 -17.62
C TYR A 279 3.11 -25.08 -17.58
N ARG A 280 3.21 -26.26 -18.22
CA ARG A 280 4.45 -27.03 -18.33
C ARG A 280 5.57 -26.22 -18.97
N TYR A 281 5.29 -25.55 -20.09
CA TYR A 281 6.24 -24.67 -20.76
C TYR A 281 6.69 -23.53 -19.84
N VAL A 282 5.77 -22.89 -19.11
CA VAL A 282 6.10 -21.82 -18.15
C VAL A 282 7.05 -22.32 -17.07
N MET A 283 6.80 -23.51 -16.52
CA MET A 283 7.65 -24.10 -15.48
C MET A 283 9.05 -24.44 -16.01
N ARG A 284 9.16 -25.09 -17.18
CA ARG A 284 10.47 -25.39 -17.82
C ARG A 284 11.23 -24.13 -18.19
N ALA A 285 10.56 -23.12 -18.75
CA ALA A 285 11.21 -21.86 -19.09
C ALA A 285 11.78 -21.13 -17.84
N CYS A 286 11.24 -21.41 -16.65
CA CYS A 286 11.69 -20.82 -15.39
C CYS A 286 12.73 -21.67 -14.65
N SER A 287 12.78 -22.99 -14.86
CA SER A 287 13.77 -23.90 -14.21
C SER A 287 15.21 -23.54 -14.56
N HIS A 288 15.45 -22.96 -15.73
CA HIS A 288 16.77 -22.60 -16.26
C HIS A 288 17.39 -21.33 -15.61
N GLY A 289 17.23 -21.13 -14.30
CA GLY A 289 17.85 -20.05 -13.54
C GLY A 289 17.16 -18.68 -13.61
N ARG A 290 15.87 -18.63 -14.01
CA ARG A 290 15.12 -17.36 -14.07
C ARG A 290 14.46 -16.99 -12.75
N LYS A 291 14.22 -15.68 -12.59
CA LYS A 291 13.27 -15.14 -11.61
C LYS A 291 11.85 -15.57 -12.01
N SER A 292 10.99 -15.76 -11.01
CA SER A 292 9.60 -16.24 -11.04
C SER A 292 8.80 -16.08 -12.35
N PRO A 293 7.87 -17.02 -12.66
CA PRO A 293 7.08 -16.99 -13.89
C PRO A 293 6.26 -15.69 -14.07
N PRO A 294 6.11 -15.18 -15.32
CA PRO A 294 5.33 -13.98 -15.57
C PRO A 294 3.88 -14.11 -15.10
N LYS A 295 3.45 -13.17 -14.27
CA LYS A 295 2.10 -13.17 -13.68
C LYS A 295 0.97 -13.24 -14.71
N ALA A 296 1.14 -12.53 -15.84
CA ALA A 296 0.16 -12.55 -16.93
C ALA A 296 -0.03 -13.96 -17.50
N ALA A 297 1.04 -14.76 -17.58
CA ALA A 297 0.96 -16.14 -18.05
C ALA A 297 0.15 -17.01 -17.07
N LEU A 298 0.47 -16.91 -15.77
CA LEU A 298 -0.25 -17.66 -14.73
C LEU A 298 -1.75 -17.33 -14.69
N LEU A 299 -2.11 -16.05 -14.81
CA LEU A 299 -3.51 -15.60 -14.87
C LEU A 299 -4.22 -16.08 -16.14
N THR A 300 -3.50 -16.16 -17.27
CA THR A 300 -4.03 -16.68 -18.54
C THR A 300 -4.34 -18.16 -18.45
N ILE A 301 -3.46 -18.94 -17.82
CA ILE A 301 -3.68 -20.38 -17.55
C ILE A 301 -4.88 -20.54 -16.61
N LEU A 302 -4.90 -19.83 -15.47
CA LEU A 302 -5.97 -19.91 -14.48
C LEU A 302 -7.34 -19.61 -15.10
N ALA A 303 -7.41 -18.60 -15.98
CA ALA A 303 -8.65 -18.18 -16.62
C ALA A 303 -9.23 -19.18 -17.65
N ALA A 304 -8.45 -20.20 -18.05
CA ALA A 304 -8.86 -21.29 -18.93
C ALA A 304 -9.20 -22.59 -18.19
N LEU A 305 -8.84 -22.71 -16.91
CA LEU A 305 -9.24 -23.85 -16.09
C LEU A 305 -10.73 -23.74 -15.72
N PRO A 306 -11.46 -24.87 -15.62
CA PRO A 306 -12.83 -24.86 -15.14
C PRO A 306 -12.88 -24.38 -13.69
N GLU A 307 -14.01 -23.80 -13.26
CA GLU A 307 -14.23 -23.52 -11.85
C GLU A 307 -14.33 -24.85 -11.09
N VAL A 308 -13.66 -24.94 -9.94
CA VAL A 308 -13.77 -26.11 -9.06
C VAL A 308 -15.07 -25.97 -8.29
N ALA A 309 -15.93 -26.98 -8.38
CA ALA A 309 -17.10 -27.05 -7.54
C ALA A 309 -16.64 -27.14 -6.08
N ASP A 310 -17.23 -26.31 -5.22
CA ASP A 310 -16.93 -26.38 -3.79
C ASP A 310 -17.42 -27.73 -3.25
N THR A 311 -16.53 -28.43 -2.54
CA THR A 311 -16.88 -29.60 -1.73
C THR A 311 -17.63 -29.15 -0.49
N ASP A 312 -18.41 -30.04 0.14
CA ASP A 312 -19.09 -29.75 1.41
C ASP A 312 -18.10 -29.25 2.49
N GLN A 313 -16.87 -29.78 2.48
CA GLN A 313 -15.77 -29.32 3.32
C GLN A 313 -15.33 -27.89 2.99
N SER A 314 -15.08 -27.59 1.70
CA SER A 314 -14.71 -26.25 1.25
C SER A 314 -15.80 -25.25 1.61
N GLU A 315 -17.06 -25.57 1.36
CA GLU A 315 -18.20 -24.72 1.69
C GLU A 315 -18.34 -24.52 3.20
N GLY A 316 -18.18 -25.57 4.00
CA GLY A 316 -18.18 -25.49 5.47
C GLY A 316 -17.09 -24.57 6.02
N ILE A 317 -15.86 -24.71 5.51
CA ILE A 317 -14.72 -23.85 5.88
C ILE A 317 -14.98 -22.40 5.46
N LYS A 318 -15.40 -22.16 4.22
CA LYS A 318 -15.72 -20.82 3.71
C LYS A 318 -16.86 -20.18 4.51
N LYS A 319 -17.89 -20.94 4.88
CA LYS A 319 -19.01 -20.47 5.69
C LYS A 319 -18.53 -20.04 7.08
N PHE A 320 -17.68 -20.82 7.75
CA PHE A 320 -17.10 -20.43 9.03
C PHE A 320 -16.27 -19.14 8.93
N LEU A 321 -15.35 -19.09 7.96
CA LEU A 321 -14.40 -17.98 7.82
C LEU A 321 -15.04 -16.68 7.39
N PHE A 322 -15.94 -16.76 6.40
CA PHE A 322 -16.51 -15.60 5.76
C PHE A 322 -17.89 -15.23 6.28
N SER A 323 -18.47 -16.00 7.20
CA SER A 323 -19.70 -15.56 7.86
C SER A 323 -19.48 -14.26 8.63
N SER A 324 -20.39 -13.31 8.44
CA SER A 324 -20.51 -12.10 9.26
C SER A 324 -21.37 -12.31 10.52
N ASP A 325 -21.91 -13.51 10.74
CA ASP A 325 -22.78 -13.84 11.87
C ASP A 325 -22.07 -13.50 13.19
N PRO A 326 -22.64 -12.62 14.04
CA PRO A 326 -22.12 -12.29 15.36
C PRO A 326 -21.73 -13.50 16.20
N ALA A 327 -22.46 -14.63 16.11
CA ALA A 327 -22.17 -15.84 16.87
C ALA A 327 -20.84 -16.50 16.43
N SER A 328 -20.49 -16.35 15.16
CA SER A 328 -19.23 -16.83 14.56
C SER A 328 -18.06 -15.87 14.75
N VAL A 329 -18.30 -14.62 15.18
CA VAL A 329 -17.25 -13.63 15.39
C VAL A 329 -16.54 -13.91 16.71
N PHE A 330 -15.21 -14.09 16.65
CA PHE A 330 -14.39 -14.16 17.86
C PHE A 330 -14.44 -12.83 18.59
N SER A 331 -14.97 -12.86 19.82
CA SER A 331 -14.88 -11.75 20.74
C SER A 331 -13.44 -11.62 21.26
N THR A 332 -13.12 -10.46 21.84
CA THR A 332 -11.86 -10.25 22.57
C THR A 332 -11.66 -11.26 23.69
N GLN A 333 -12.75 -11.77 24.27
CA GLN A 333 -12.72 -12.79 25.31
C GLN A 333 -12.41 -14.18 24.74
N ASP A 334 -12.99 -14.55 23.60
CA ASP A 334 -12.71 -15.83 22.94
C ASP A 334 -11.22 -15.94 22.59
N ILE A 335 -10.64 -14.86 22.05
CA ILE A 335 -9.21 -14.80 21.75
C ILE A 335 -8.37 -14.96 23.03
N LYS A 336 -8.75 -14.27 24.12
CA LYS A 336 -8.05 -14.42 25.42
C LYS A 336 -8.10 -15.85 25.94
N LEU A 337 -9.23 -16.53 25.83
CA LEU A 337 -9.36 -17.93 26.24
C LEU A 337 -8.45 -18.83 25.39
N LEU A 338 -8.47 -18.67 24.08
CA LEU A 338 -7.64 -19.44 23.15
C LEU A 338 -6.13 -19.26 23.39
N THR A 339 -5.69 -18.06 23.81
CA THR A 339 -4.28 -17.84 24.17
C THR A 339 -3.84 -18.61 25.41
N LYS A 340 -4.79 -19.03 26.27
CA LYS A 340 -4.52 -19.81 27.49
C LYS A 340 -4.67 -21.32 27.26
N SER A 341 -5.74 -21.73 26.61
CA SER A 341 -6.08 -23.14 26.38
C SER A 341 -6.99 -23.30 25.16
N SER A 342 -6.77 -24.34 24.35
CA SER A 342 -7.65 -24.67 23.22
C SER A 342 -8.97 -25.30 23.65
N ALA A 343 -8.98 -26.05 24.76
CA ALA A 343 -10.13 -26.82 25.23
C ALA A 343 -11.36 -25.93 25.52
N ASP A 344 -11.12 -24.69 25.94
CA ASP A 344 -12.18 -23.74 26.26
C ASP A 344 -12.90 -23.21 25.00
N CYS A 345 -12.36 -23.46 23.80
CA CYS A 345 -12.86 -22.95 22.52
C CYS A 345 -13.41 -24.03 21.57
N ASP A 346 -13.42 -25.31 21.95
CA ASP A 346 -13.86 -26.42 21.08
C ASP A 346 -15.28 -26.22 20.53
N SER A 347 -16.19 -25.64 21.32
CA SER A 347 -17.55 -25.33 20.88
C SER A 347 -17.60 -24.37 19.68
N LYS A 348 -16.67 -23.39 19.61
CA LYS A 348 -16.58 -22.40 18.52
C LYS A 348 -16.04 -23.03 17.24
N PHE A 349 -15.20 -24.06 17.36
CA PHE A 349 -14.63 -24.79 16.24
C PHE A 349 -15.39 -26.08 15.91
N SER A 350 -16.44 -26.43 16.65
CA SER A 350 -17.19 -27.69 16.49
C SER A 350 -17.59 -28.01 15.04
N SER A 351 -18.05 -27.01 14.29
CA SER A 351 -18.38 -27.15 12.86
C SER A 351 -17.19 -27.43 11.94
N LEU A 352 -15.97 -27.10 12.38
CA LEU A 352 -14.71 -27.34 11.68
C LEU A 352 -13.97 -28.61 12.14
N VAL A 353 -14.14 -29.03 13.39
CA VAL A 353 -13.41 -30.18 13.96
C VAL A 353 -13.60 -31.43 13.10
N GLY A 354 -14.84 -31.75 12.70
CA GLY A 354 -15.09 -32.90 11.84
C GLY A 354 -14.37 -32.82 10.48
N PHE A 355 -14.22 -31.62 9.91
CA PHE A 355 -13.48 -31.42 8.66
C PHE A 355 -11.96 -31.50 8.85
N LEU A 356 -11.45 -31.02 10.00
CA LEU A 356 -10.03 -31.11 10.34
C LEU A 356 -9.63 -32.56 10.64
N GLU A 357 -10.49 -33.31 11.32
CA GLU A 357 -10.28 -34.74 11.60
C GLU A 357 -10.36 -35.59 10.33
N ALA A 358 -11.34 -35.33 9.45
CA ALA A 358 -11.44 -35.99 8.15
C ALA A 358 -10.19 -35.74 7.29
N ALA A 359 -9.68 -34.50 7.27
CA ALA A 359 -8.45 -34.16 6.55
C ALA A 359 -7.21 -34.88 7.10
N ARG A 360 -7.16 -35.15 8.42
CA ARG A 360 -6.07 -35.94 9.04
C ARG A 360 -6.12 -37.42 8.65
N GLY A 361 -7.32 -37.98 8.45
CA GLY A 361 -7.51 -39.37 8.04
C GLY A 361 -7.23 -39.64 6.55
N GLU A 362 -7.19 -38.59 5.72
CA GLU A 362 -7.08 -38.68 4.26
C GLU A 362 -5.63 -38.63 3.71
N THR A 363 -4.60 -38.71 4.55
CA THR A 363 -3.16 -38.63 4.16
C THR A 363 -2.66 -39.74 3.22
N ALA A 364 -3.53 -40.64 2.75
CA ALA A 364 -3.23 -41.69 1.79
C ALA A 364 -4.12 -41.62 0.52
N ARG A 365 -4.41 -40.43 0.00
CA ARG A 365 -5.11 -40.29 -1.30
C ARG A 365 -4.14 -40.35 -2.48
N THR A 366 -4.58 -41.13 -3.45
CA THR A 366 -4.01 -41.33 -4.79
C THR A 366 -3.68 -40.00 -5.48
N LEU A 367 -2.55 -39.96 -6.18
CA LEU A 367 -2.15 -38.85 -7.04
C LEU A 367 -3.35 -38.32 -7.86
N PRO A 368 -3.55 -36.99 -7.97
CA PRO A 368 -4.67 -36.42 -8.70
C PRO A 368 -4.73 -37.00 -10.10
N LYS A 369 -5.84 -37.64 -10.45
CA LYS A 369 -6.01 -38.25 -11.79
C LYS A 369 -6.36 -37.22 -12.86
N ASP A 370 -6.75 -36.00 -12.47
CA ASP A 370 -7.10 -34.91 -13.38
C ASP A 370 -5.96 -33.90 -13.53
N GLU A 371 -5.50 -33.74 -14.76
CA GLU A 371 -4.47 -32.77 -15.14
C GLU A 371 -4.87 -31.33 -14.78
N SER A 372 -6.17 -31.01 -14.83
CA SER A 372 -6.68 -29.68 -14.45
C SER A 372 -6.41 -29.35 -12.98
N GLU A 373 -6.49 -30.36 -12.11
CA GLU A 373 -6.25 -30.24 -10.69
C GLU A 373 -4.77 -30.09 -10.38
N ILE A 374 -3.91 -30.84 -11.07
CA ILE A 374 -2.44 -30.73 -10.95
C ILE A 374 -1.97 -29.33 -11.35
N VAL A 375 -2.47 -28.80 -12.48
CA VAL A 375 -2.12 -27.45 -12.95
C VAL A 375 -2.63 -26.39 -11.98
N ARG A 376 -3.89 -26.49 -11.53
CA ARG A 376 -4.43 -25.56 -10.53
C ARG A 376 -3.63 -25.62 -9.23
N LYS A 377 -3.16 -26.82 -8.87
CA LYS A 377 -2.29 -27.03 -7.73
C LYS A 377 -0.97 -26.27 -7.89
N GLY A 378 -0.27 -26.52 -8.98
CA GLY A 378 0.98 -25.83 -9.28
C GLY A 378 0.83 -24.30 -9.35
N LEU A 379 -0.25 -23.80 -9.97
CA LEU A 379 -0.58 -22.38 -9.99
C LEU A 379 -0.80 -21.80 -8.59
N ALA A 380 -1.56 -22.49 -7.75
CA ALA A 380 -1.81 -22.04 -6.38
C ALA A 380 -0.51 -21.97 -5.58
N ASP A 381 0.40 -22.93 -5.78
CA ASP A 381 1.71 -22.93 -5.11
C ASP A 381 2.55 -21.74 -5.57
N LEU A 382 2.61 -21.47 -6.88
CA LEU A 382 3.32 -20.31 -7.43
C LEU A 382 2.73 -18.97 -6.98
N PHE A 383 1.41 -18.82 -6.96
CA PHE A 383 0.75 -17.60 -6.50
C PHE A 383 0.87 -17.41 -4.99
N SER A 384 0.95 -18.50 -4.22
CA SER A 384 1.17 -18.46 -2.78
C SER A 384 2.59 -18.03 -2.40
N GLN A 385 3.56 -18.31 -3.28
CA GLN A 385 4.96 -17.97 -3.14
C GLN A 385 5.24 -16.50 -3.52
N GLY A 386 6.36 -15.97 -3.02
CA GLY A 386 6.81 -14.60 -3.30
C GLY A 386 6.68 -13.65 -2.10
N SER A 387 7.39 -12.53 -2.15
CA SER A 387 7.30 -11.48 -1.13
C SER A 387 5.91 -10.83 -1.15
N MET A 388 5.52 -10.17 -0.06
CA MET A 388 4.35 -9.31 -0.08
C MET A 388 4.48 -8.27 -1.20
N PRO A 389 3.40 -7.94 -1.94
CA PRO A 389 3.46 -6.90 -2.95
C PRO A 389 3.96 -5.59 -2.32
N ALA A 390 5.12 -5.12 -2.75
CA ALA A 390 5.66 -3.83 -2.33
C ALA A 390 5.03 -2.73 -3.19
N LEU A 391 4.64 -1.62 -2.56
CA LEU A 391 4.36 -0.39 -3.29
C LEU A 391 5.70 0.12 -3.83
N GLU A 392 5.96 -0.11 -5.12
CA GLU A 392 7.16 0.41 -5.77
C GLU A 392 7.12 1.95 -5.79
N ASP A 393 8.15 2.57 -5.20
CA ASP A 393 8.35 4.04 -5.11
C ASP A 393 8.70 4.70 -6.46
N SER A 394 8.11 4.25 -7.57
CA SER A 394 8.28 4.91 -8.86
C SER A 394 7.51 6.22 -8.90
N ALA A 395 8.22 7.35 -8.89
CA ALA A 395 7.67 8.71 -8.87
C ALA A 395 6.79 9.08 -10.08
N GLU A 396 6.71 8.21 -11.09
CA GLU A 396 6.03 8.46 -12.37
C GLU A 396 4.61 7.87 -12.45
N ARG A 397 4.24 6.88 -11.62
CA ARG A 397 2.93 6.22 -11.73
C ARG A 397 1.88 6.84 -10.80
N ASP A 398 0.61 6.84 -11.25
CA ASP A 398 -0.53 7.20 -10.40
C ASP A 398 -0.62 6.20 -9.23
N SER A 399 -0.44 6.71 -8.00
CA SER A 399 -0.47 5.90 -6.78
C SER A 399 -1.78 5.13 -6.62
N ARG A 400 -2.88 5.59 -7.23
CA ARG A 400 -4.16 4.86 -7.21
C ARG A 400 -4.12 3.61 -8.05
N LEU A 401 -3.52 3.67 -9.23
CA LEU A 401 -3.37 2.51 -10.11
C LEU A 401 -2.45 1.48 -9.45
N GLN A 402 -1.39 1.94 -8.77
CA GLN A 402 -0.54 1.06 -7.97
C GLN A 402 -1.31 0.39 -6.83
N CYS A 403 -2.08 1.13 -6.03
CA CYS A 403 -2.89 0.52 -4.98
C CYS A 403 -3.95 -0.44 -5.54
N ASP A 404 -4.59 -0.09 -6.66
CA ASP A 404 -5.56 -0.97 -7.32
C ASP A 404 -4.92 -2.28 -7.80
N GLN A 405 -3.71 -2.20 -8.37
CA GLN A 405 -2.91 -3.36 -8.76
C GLN A 405 -2.54 -4.19 -7.53
N VAL A 406 -1.97 -3.59 -6.48
CA VAL A 406 -1.60 -4.26 -5.23
C VAL A 406 -2.81 -4.95 -4.58
N GLU A 407 -3.98 -4.30 -4.54
CA GLU A 407 -5.20 -4.93 -4.02
C GLU A 407 -5.65 -6.14 -4.85
N GLY A 408 -5.54 -6.06 -6.19
CA GLY A 408 -5.80 -7.20 -7.06
C GLY A 408 -4.80 -8.34 -6.84
N ASP A 409 -3.53 -8.00 -6.64
CA ASP A 409 -2.44 -8.93 -6.42
C ASP A 409 -2.60 -9.69 -5.10
N LEU A 410 -2.98 -8.98 -4.03
CA LEU A 410 -3.31 -9.56 -2.74
C LEU A 410 -4.50 -10.52 -2.83
N TYR A 411 -5.55 -10.16 -3.58
CA TYR A 411 -6.70 -11.05 -3.78
C TYR A 411 -6.30 -12.35 -4.48
N ASN A 412 -5.55 -12.26 -5.58
CA ASN A 412 -5.13 -13.45 -6.33
C ASN A 412 -4.28 -14.39 -5.46
N ARG A 413 -3.38 -13.84 -4.64
CA ARG A 413 -2.59 -14.62 -3.69
C ARG A 413 -3.44 -15.22 -2.57
N PHE A 414 -4.38 -14.45 -2.04
CA PHE A 414 -5.34 -14.94 -1.04
C PHE A 414 -6.16 -16.11 -1.58
N GLU A 415 -6.69 -15.99 -2.80
CA GLU A 415 -7.49 -17.02 -3.46
C GLU A 415 -6.68 -18.29 -3.71
N ALA A 416 -5.41 -18.16 -4.12
CA ALA A 416 -4.50 -19.29 -4.30
C ALA A 416 -4.24 -20.05 -2.99
N ILE A 417 -3.93 -19.34 -1.90
CA ILE A 417 -3.70 -19.98 -0.60
C ILE A 417 -5.01 -20.60 -0.08
N LEU A 418 -6.13 -19.87 -0.18
CA LEU A 418 -7.43 -20.39 0.23
C LEU A 418 -7.78 -21.66 -0.52
N TYR A 419 -7.54 -21.70 -1.84
CA TYR A 419 -7.76 -22.91 -2.65
C TYR A 419 -6.95 -24.10 -2.11
N SER A 420 -5.67 -23.89 -1.79
CA SER A 420 -4.81 -24.94 -1.21
C SER A 420 -5.36 -25.44 0.14
N LEU A 421 -5.80 -24.52 1.00
CA LEU A 421 -6.31 -24.85 2.33
C LEU A 421 -7.65 -25.57 2.32
N THR A 422 -8.56 -25.18 1.42
CA THR A 422 -9.90 -25.78 1.36
C THR A 422 -9.96 -27.07 0.57
N HIS A 423 -9.00 -27.33 -0.33
CA HIS A 423 -9.01 -28.50 -1.20
C HIS A 423 -7.85 -29.48 -0.97
N ARG A 424 -6.78 -29.09 -0.26
CA ARG A 424 -5.63 -29.99 -0.02
C ARG A 424 -5.38 -30.26 1.45
N SER A 425 -5.08 -29.22 2.21
CA SER A 425 -4.65 -29.37 3.61
C SER A 425 -5.28 -28.27 4.45
N SER A 426 -6.47 -28.56 5.00
CA SER A 426 -7.12 -27.68 5.96
C SER A 426 -6.35 -27.60 7.29
N ALA A 427 -5.42 -28.54 7.52
CA ALA A 427 -4.51 -28.57 8.66
C ALA A 427 -3.23 -27.73 8.46
N ASP A 428 -3.00 -27.13 7.28
CA ASP A 428 -1.85 -26.26 7.03
C ASP A 428 -2.00 -24.92 7.78
N CYS A 429 -1.40 -24.89 8.97
CA CYS A 429 -1.38 -23.74 9.86
C CYS A 429 -0.60 -22.53 9.29
N GLU A 430 0.45 -22.76 8.49
CA GLU A 430 1.18 -21.65 7.85
C GLU A 430 0.33 -20.97 6.77
N GLY A 431 -0.40 -21.75 5.97
CA GLY A 431 -1.32 -21.18 4.99
C GLY A 431 -2.39 -20.30 5.62
N TRP A 432 -2.99 -20.73 6.74
CA TRP A 432 -3.96 -19.91 7.49
C TRP A 432 -3.33 -18.62 8.03
N TYR A 433 -2.13 -18.71 8.58
CA TYR A 433 -1.37 -17.56 9.04
C TYR A 433 -1.07 -16.56 7.91
N ARG A 434 -0.63 -17.05 6.74
CA ARG A 434 -0.37 -16.23 5.54
C ARG A 434 -1.63 -15.54 5.03
N ILE A 435 -2.79 -16.21 5.03
CA ILE A 435 -4.08 -15.56 4.71
C ILE A 435 -4.37 -14.41 5.67
N ALA A 436 -4.13 -14.61 6.96
CA ALA A 436 -4.34 -13.57 7.95
C ALA A 436 -3.45 -12.35 7.68
N GLN A 437 -2.18 -12.57 7.34
CA GLN A 437 -1.24 -11.51 6.98
C GLN A 437 -1.70 -10.71 5.75
N LEU A 438 -2.20 -11.38 4.70
CA LEU A 438 -2.73 -10.71 3.50
C LEU A 438 -3.94 -9.83 3.83
N CYS A 439 -4.86 -10.33 4.66
CA CYS A 439 -6.01 -9.59 5.13
C CYS A 439 -5.59 -8.35 5.95
N LEU A 440 -4.64 -8.50 6.89
CA LEU A 440 -4.12 -7.39 7.69
C LEU A 440 -3.42 -6.35 6.83
N PHE A 441 -2.58 -6.77 5.89
CA PHE A 441 -1.88 -5.86 4.99
C PHE A 441 -2.85 -5.02 4.15
N LYS A 442 -3.88 -5.65 3.57
CA LYS A 442 -4.93 -4.91 2.85
C LYS A 442 -5.69 -3.97 3.79
N ALA A 443 -6.01 -4.42 5.00
CA ALA A 443 -6.72 -3.61 5.99
C ALA A 443 -5.92 -2.37 6.40
N ASP A 444 -4.62 -2.53 6.70
CA ASP A 444 -3.76 -1.43 7.12
C ASP A 444 -3.47 -0.47 5.97
N MET A 445 -3.29 -0.95 4.73
CA MET A 445 -3.18 -0.09 3.55
C MET A 445 -4.44 0.79 3.35
N ILE A 446 -5.63 0.21 3.48
CA ILE A 446 -6.89 0.98 3.38
C ILE A 446 -7.00 1.95 4.54
N ALA A 447 -6.73 1.49 5.75
CA ALA A 447 -6.91 2.29 6.94
C ALA A 447 -5.92 3.46 7.01
N ASP A 448 -4.68 3.27 6.55
CA ASP A 448 -3.70 4.35 6.40
C ASP A 448 -4.20 5.48 5.50
N ARG A 449 -5.00 5.14 4.47
CA ARG A 449 -5.60 6.10 3.56
C ARG A 449 -6.92 6.70 4.05
N LEU A 450 -7.63 6.05 4.96
CA LEU A 450 -8.83 6.61 5.58
C LEU A 450 -8.49 7.77 6.54
N GLY A 451 -7.29 7.76 7.11
CA GLY A 451 -6.90 8.70 8.14
C GLY A 451 -7.73 8.52 9.41
N MET A 452 -7.81 9.55 10.25
CA MET A 452 -8.54 9.47 11.52
C MET A 452 -9.91 10.15 11.49
N SER A 453 -10.95 9.45 11.98
CA SER A 453 -12.34 9.95 12.02
C SER A 453 -12.54 11.23 12.83
N ALA A 454 -11.69 11.48 13.84
CA ALA A 454 -11.65 12.73 14.61
C ALA A 454 -10.55 13.71 14.13
N GLY A 455 -9.88 13.38 13.02
CA GLY A 455 -8.63 13.99 12.61
C GLY A 455 -7.48 13.66 13.54
N PHE A 456 -6.32 14.24 13.26
CA PHE A 456 -5.13 14.19 14.12
C PHE A 456 -5.40 14.99 15.39
N SER A 457 -6.05 14.30 16.33
CA SER A 457 -6.58 14.89 17.56
C SER A 457 -5.46 15.52 18.37
N ARG A 458 -5.65 16.77 18.81
CA ARG A 458 -4.76 17.50 19.73
C ARG A 458 -4.53 16.68 21.00
N SER A 459 -3.28 16.40 21.33
CA SER A 459 -2.95 15.95 22.69
C SER A 459 -3.24 17.11 23.63
N LYS A 460 -4.34 17.02 24.38
CA LYS A 460 -4.71 18.04 25.38
C LYS A 460 -3.73 18.12 26.54
N ASP A 461 -2.89 17.11 26.69
CA ASP A 461 -1.98 16.98 27.82
C ASP A 461 -0.68 17.77 27.63
N PHE A 462 -0.41 18.34 26.44
CA PHE A 462 0.80 19.14 26.25
C PHE A 462 0.76 20.45 27.05
N ILE A 463 -0.34 21.19 26.90
CA ILE A 463 -0.57 22.45 27.62
C ILE A 463 -1.37 22.13 28.88
N PRO A 464 -1.03 22.71 30.03
CA PRO A 464 -1.91 22.68 31.17
C PRO A 464 -3.30 23.30 30.87
N PRO A 465 -4.40 22.72 31.38
CA PRO A 465 -5.71 23.33 31.20
C PRO A 465 -5.78 24.69 31.90
N SER A 466 -6.49 25.66 31.30
CA SER A 466 -6.72 26.94 31.95
C SER A 466 -7.66 26.77 33.15
N GLY A 467 -7.51 27.59 34.20
CA GLY A 467 -8.24 27.45 35.47
C GLY A 467 -9.76 27.34 35.33
N ASN A 468 -10.34 28.04 34.35
CA ASN A 468 -11.79 28.00 34.06
C ASN A 468 -12.23 26.76 33.26
N SER A 469 -11.31 26.10 32.55
CA SER A 469 -11.59 24.91 31.73
C SER A 469 -11.28 23.61 32.46
N ARG A 470 -11.23 23.59 33.80
CA ARG A 470 -11.08 22.36 34.59
C ARG A 470 -12.19 21.42 34.14
N ARG A 471 -11.88 20.51 33.20
CA ARG A 471 -12.74 19.37 32.89
C ARG A 471 -12.67 18.53 34.14
N LYS A 472 -13.61 18.85 35.02
CA LYS A 472 -13.94 18.17 36.25
C LYS A 472 -14.39 16.76 35.86
N GLU A 473 -13.44 15.91 35.50
CA GLU A 473 -13.68 14.47 35.42
C GLU A 473 -13.89 14.05 36.87
N GLN A 474 -15.16 14.03 37.29
CA GLN A 474 -15.51 13.64 38.65
C GLN A 474 -14.95 12.24 38.89
N PRO A 475 -14.20 12.04 39.99
CA PRO A 475 -13.78 10.71 40.37
C PRO A 475 -15.02 9.86 40.54
N ALA A 476 -14.97 8.64 40.02
CA ALA A 476 -16.04 7.66 40.18
C ALA A 476 -15.48 6.48 40.95
N ALA A 477 -16.29 5.95 41.87
CA ALA A 477 -16.04 4.66 42.48
C ALA A 477 -15.80 3.61 41.38
N PHE A 478 -14.88 2.67 41.62
CA PHE A 478 -14.45 1.70 40.61
C PHE A 478 -15.63 0.98 39.92
N SER A 479 -16.62 0.50 40.69
CA SER A 479 -17.83 -0.15 40.15
C SER A 479 -18.63 0.79 39.24
N GLY A 480 -18.91 2.02 39.68
CA GLY A 480 -19.63 3.02 38.90
C GLY A 480 -18.87 3.48 37.65
N LEU A 481 -17.53 3.50 37.69
CA LEU A 481 -16.70 3.78 36.51
C LEU A 481 -16.85 2.67 35.46
N ILE A 482 -16.73 1.40 35.86
CA ILE A 482 -16.88 0.25 34.96
C ILE A 482 -18.28 0.17 34.35
N GLU A 483 -19.31 0.41 35.16
CA GLU A 483 -20.70 0.43 34.71
C GLU A 483 -20.94 1.55 33.69
N ASN A 484 -20.48 2.78 33.97
CA ASN A 484 -20.60 3.90 33.04
C ASN A 484 -19.87 3.65 31.72
N GLN A 485 -18.66 3.10 31.77
CA GLN A 485 -17.91 2.74 30.56
C GLN A 485 -18.59 1.61 29.77
N SER A 486 -19.23 0.66 30.45
CA SER A 486 -20.00 -0.41 29.82
C SER A 486 -21.26 0.13 29.15
N ARG A 487 -21.99 1.01 29.82
CA ARG A 487 -23.15 1.70 29.27
C ARG A 487 -22.78 2.58 28.06
N GLU A 488 -21.68 3.32 28.14
CA GLU A 488 -21.18 4.11 27.01
C GLU A 488 -20.85 3.20 25.80
N ALA A 489 -20.19 2.06 26.04
CA ALA A 489 -19.86 1.12 24.98
C ALA A 489 -21.10 0.52 24.33
N GLN A 490 -22.10 0.11 25.12
CA GLN A 490 -23.39 -0.39 24.62
C GLN A 490 -24.12 0.67 23.78
N LEU A 491 -24.23 1.90 24.29
CA LEU A 491 -24.88 3.00 23.56
C LEU A 491 -24.19 3.33 22.24
N ARG A 492 -22.84 3.23 22.17
CA ARG A 492 -22.10 3.43 20.91
C ARG A 492 -22.11 2.23 19.99
N ALA A 493 -22.42 1.04 20.50
CA ALA A 493 -22.60 -0.15 19.68
C ALA A 493 -23.96 -0.14 18.95
N LEU A 494 -24.98 0.52 19.52
CA LEU A 494 -26.28 0.68 18.87
C LEU A 494 -26.16 1.43 17.53
N GLY A 495 -26.68 0.83 16.46
CA GLY A 495 -26.63 1.38 15.10
C GLY A 495 -25.26 1.27 14.40
N ARG A 496 -24.31 0.53 14.99
CA ARG A 496 -23.02 0.24 14.35
C ARG A 496 -23.09 -1.05 13.57
N THR A 497 -22.54 -1.02 12.36
CA THR A 497 -22.38 -2.20 11.51
C THR A 497 -20.91 -2.45 11.22
N LYS A 498 -20.41 -3.65 11.53
CA LYS A 498 -19.01 -4.05 11.28
C LYS A 498 -18.79 -4.44 9.82
N SER A 499 -19.80 -5.00 9.19
CA SER A 499 -19.80 -5.49 7.80
C SER A 499 -21.23 -5.46 7.27
N LEU A 500 -21.41 -5.22 5.98
CA LEU A 500 -22.68 -5.44 5.28
C LEU A 500 -22.60 -6.73 4.48
N GLY A 501 -23.66 -7.52 4.52
CA GLY A 501 -23.69 -8.80 3.83
C GLY A 501 -23.19 -9.97 4.69
N PRO A 502 -23.62 -11.20 4.38
CA PRO A 502 -23.34 -12.39 5.17
C PRO A 502 -21.94 -12.95 4.88
N ASN A 503 -21.33 -12.51 3.77
CA ASN A 503 -20.10 -13.04 3.23
C ASN A 503 -18.99 -11.97 3.21
N LEU A 504 -18.02 -12.10 4.11
CA LEU A 504 -16.88 -11.19 4.24
C LEU A 504 -15.88 -11.29 3.07
N LEU A 505 -15.89 -12.38 2.29
CA LEU A 505 -15.00 -12.58 1.14
C LEU A 505 -15.12 -11.46 0.10
N VAL A 506 -16.29 -10.82 0.01
CA VAL A 506 -16.51 -9.69 -0.91
C VAL A 506 -15.56 -8.52 -0.62
N TYR A 507 -15.17 -8.30 0.64
CA TYR A 507 -14.22 -7.24 1.00
C TYR A 507 -12.78 -7.58 0.64
N MET A 508 -12.45 -8.87 0.47
CA MET A 508 -11.17 -9.29 -0.09
C MET A 508 -11.17 -9.24 -1.62
N LYS A 509 -12.28 -9.67 -2.25
CA LYS A 509 -12.47 -9.71 -3.72
C LYS A 509 -12.51 -8.34 -4.39
N TYR A 510 -13.28 -7.42 -3.83
CA TYR A 510 -13.42 -6.08 -4.42
C TYR A 510 -12.25 -5.18 -4.00
N ARG A 511 -11.84 -4.30 -4.91
CA ARG A 511 -10.81 -3.28 -4.70
C ARG A 511 -11.46 -2.00 -4.14
N TRP A 512 -10.99 -1.52 -3.00
CA TRP A 512 -11.44 -0.28 -2.36
C TRP A 512 -10.89 0.96 -3.09
N SER A 513 -9.69 0.85 -3.67
CA SER A 513 -9.04 1.94 -4.41
C SER A 513 -9.75 2.33 -5.71
N SER A 514 -10.64 1.48 -6.24
CA SER A 514 -11.33 1.68 -7.51
C SER A 514 -12.82 2.00 -7.33
N VAL A 515 -13.26 3.12 -7.92
CA VAL A 515 -14.67 3.54 -7.89
C VAL A 515 -15.57 2.55 -8.62
N SER A 516 -15.12 2.00 -9.75
CA SER A 516 -15.88 1.00 -10.52
C SER A 516 -16.04 -0.30 -9.73
N SER A 517 -14.99 -0.71 -9.02
CA SER A 517 -15.03 -1.85 -8.10
C SER A 517 -16.00 -1.61 -6.93
N LEU A 518 -15.91 -0.46 -6.24
CA LEU A 518 -16.84 -0.12 -5.15
C LEU A 518 -18.31 -0.04 -5.59
N LYS A 519 -18.59 0.48 -6.80
CA LYS A 519 -19.95 0.44 -7.37
C LYS A 519 -20.44 -0.98 -7.66
N SER A 520 -19.54 -1.88 -8.01
CA SER A 520 -19.86 -3.28 -8.23
C SER A 520 -20.14 -3.99 -6.91
N LEU A 521 -19.32 -3.74 -5.89
CA LEU A 521 -19.57 -4.18 -4.51
C LEU A 521 -20.92 -3.67 -4.00
N GLN A 522 -21.23 -2.37 -4.17
CA GLN A 522 -22.50 -1.78 -3.74
C GLN A 522 -23.71 -2.49 -4.36
N ARG A 523 -23.61 -2.94 -5.62
CA ARG A 523 -24.66 -3.71 -6.29
C ARG A 523 -24.82 -5.10 -5.68
N VAL A 524 -23.71 -5.83 -5.50
CA VAL A 524 -23.73 -7.18 -4.88
C VAL A 524 -24.26 -7.13 -3.45
N VAL A 525 -23.79 -6.20 -2.63
CA VAL A 525 -24.30 -6.00 -1.26
C VAL A 525 -25.77 -5.58 -1.30
N GLY A 526 -26.16 -4.73 -2.25
CA GLY A 526 -27.54 -4.29 -2.40
C GLY A 526 -28.50 -5.39 -2.86
N GLU A 527 -28.04 -6.36 -3.65
CA GLU A 527 -28.81 -7.57 -3.99
C GLU A 527 -29.07 -8.39 -2.73
N TYR A 528 -28.05 -8.63 -1.90
CA TYR A 528 -28.23 -9.29 -0.61
C TYR A 528 -29.16 -8.53 0.34
N CYS A 529 -28.95 -7.22 0.52
CA CYS A 529 -29.79 -6.43 1.43
C CYS A 529 -31.25 -6.38 0.96
N ARG A 530 -31.52 -6.55 -0.34
CA ARG A 530 -32.89 -6.64 -0.87
C ARG A 530 -33.49 -8.02 -0.67
N SER A 531 -32.72 -9.10 -0.85
CA SER A 531 -33.22 -10.46 -0.59
C SER A 531 -33.47 -10.70 0.90
N ALA A 532 -32.66 -10.10 1.78
CA ALA A 532 -32.86 -10.17 3.24
C ALA A 532 -34.06 -9.34 3.72
N TYR A 533 -34.61 -8.44 2.89
CA TYR A 533 -35.75 -7.58 3.27
C TYR A 533 -37.06 -8.37 3.41
N ASP A 534 -37.15 -9.55 2.80
CA ASP A 534 -38.31 -10.42 2.89
C ASP A 534 -38.35 -11.22 4.22
N GLU A 535 -37.27 -11.17 5.00
CA GLU A 535 -37.14 -11.77 6.34
C GLU A 535 -37.06 -10.62 7.38
N ASP A 536 -38.08 -10.47 8.24
CA ASP A 536 -38.31 -9.33 9.16
C ASP A 536 -37.14 -8.95 10.11
N ASP A 537 -36.04 -9.72 10.16
CA ASP A 537 -35.00 -9.66 11.19
C ASP A 537 -33.81 -8.73 10.87
N ASP A 538 -33.59 -8.33 9.60
CA ASP A 538 -32.33 -7.65 9.17
C ASP A 538 -32.48 -6.17 8.76
N THR A 539 -33.52 -5.50 9.25
CA THR A 539 -33.87 -4.10 8.91
C THR A 539 -32.73 -3.08 9.14
N SER A 540 -31.83 -3.35 10.09
CA SER A 540 -30.72 -2.45 10.44
C SER A 540 -29.62 -2.37 9.37
N GLN A 541 -29.26 -3.51 8.74
CA GLN A 541 -28.25 -3.53 7.68
C GLN A 541 -28.73 -2.78 6.44
N VAL A 542 -30.02 -2.90 6.13
CA VAL A 542 -30.63 -2.23 4.97
C VAL A 542 -30.68 -0.73 5.18
N GLN A 543 -31.00 -0.27 6.38
CA GLN A 543 -30.93 1.15 6.72
C GLN A 543 -29.50 1.69 6.51
N VAL A 544 -28.48 0.99 7.02
CA VAL A 544 -27.08 1.39 6.86
C VAL A 544 -26.68 1.40 5.39
N TRP A 545 -27.05 0.39 4.60
CA TRP A 545 -26.80 0.36 3.17
C TRP A 545 -27.45 1.57 2.47
N ASN A 546 -28.73 1.86 2.75
CA ASN A 546 -29.44 3.02 2.20
C ASN A 546 -28.76 4.35 2.56
N GLU A 547 -28.29 4.50 3.79
CA GLU A 547 -27.54 5.69 4.21
C GLU A 547 -26.25 5.86 3.40
N ILE A 548 -25.48 4.77 3.23
CA ILE A 548 -24.25 4.79 2.44
C ILE A 548 -24.56 5.14 0.98
N VAL A 549 -25.53 4.49 0.35
CA VAL A 549 -25.97 4.81 -1.02
C VAL A 549 -26.41 6.28 -1.13
N GLY A 550 -27.13 6.78 -0.13
CA GLY A 550 -27.55 8.18 -0.02
C GLY A 550 -26.37 9.17 -0.02
N LEU A 551 -25.22 8.81 0.55
CA LEU A 551 -24.02 9.67 0.49
C LEU A 551 -23.52 9.84 -0.95
N TYR A 552 -23.61 8.80 -1.79
CA TYR A 552 -23.20 8.89 -3.19
C TYR A 552 -24.17 9.78 -3.99
N THR A 553 -25.48 9.59 -3.81
CA THR A 553 -26.51 10.37 -4.53
C THR A 553 -26.51 11.85 -4.14
N GLN A 554 -26.12 12.17 -2.91
CA GLN A 554 -25.91 13.54 -2.41
C GLN A 554 -24.57 14.17 -2.84
N GLU A 555 -23.81 13.53 -3.73
CA GLU A 555 -22.45 13.93 -4.14
C GLU A 555 -21.43 14.03 -2.97
N ARG A 556 -21.67 13.33 -1.85
CA ARG A 556 -20.79 13.27 -0.67
C ARG A 556 -19.78 12.13 -0.80
N PHE A 557 -19.07 12.08 -1.93
CA PHE A 557 -18.17 10.97 -2.29
C PHE A 557 -17.10 10.63 -1.22
N SER A 558 -16.60 11.63 -0.49
CA SER A 558 -15.66 11.42 0.64
C SER A 558 -16.20 10.51 1.71
N GLN A 559 -17.44 10.77 2.10
CA GLN A 559 -18.05 10.09 3.23
C GLN A 559 -18.56 8.74 2.78
N TRP A 560 -19.02 8.63 1.53
CA TRP A 560 -19.30 7.36 0.89
C TRP A 560 -18.06 6.44 0.87
N GLN A 561 -16.90 6.94 0.43
CA GLN A 561 -15.66 6.15 0.41
C GLN A 561 -15.17 5.82 1.83
N GLN A 562 -15.29 6.75 2.79
CA GLN A 562 -14.97 6.51 4.20
C GLN A 562 -15.86 5.44 4.82
N ALA A 563 -17.16 5.45 4.51
CA ALA A 563 -18.10 4.45 4.97
C ALA A 563 -17.72 3.05 4.49
N TRP A 564 -17.46 2.91 3.18
CA TRP A 564 -16.95 1.65 2.63
C TRP A 564 -15.62 1.24 3.25
N GLY A 565 -14.65 2.14 3.32
CA GLY A 565 -13.34 1.82 3.89
C GLY A 565 -13.44 1.35 5.35
N GLY A 566 -14.31 1.97 6.16
CA GLY A 566 -14.60 1.50 7.51
C GLY A 566 -15.07 0.03 7.53
N LEU A 567 -16.01 -0.33 6.66
CA LEU A 567 -16.51 -1.71 6.52
C LEU A 567 -15.42 -2.67 6.01
N PHE A 568 -14.59 -2.26 5.04
CA PHE A 568 -13.47 -3.06 4.55
C PHE A 568 -12.49 -3.40 5.67
N VAL A 569 -12.00 -2.38 6.40
CA VAL A 569 -10.99 -2.58 7.46
C VAL A 569 -11.54 -3.49 8.56
N SER A 570 -12.77 -3.25 9.00
CA SER A 570 -13.42 -4.08 10.01
C SER A 570 -13.59 -5.54 9.56
N SER A 571 -14.04 -5.76 8.31
CA SER A 571 -14.26 -7.10 7.75
C SER A 571 -12.96 -7.87 7.53
N LEU A 572 -11.94 -7.21 6.98
CA LEU A 572 -10.62 -7.81 6.74
C LEU A 572 -9.92 -8.21 8.04
N ARG A 573 -9.99 -7.36 9.08
CA ARG A 573 -9.43 -7.69 10.40
C ARG A 573 -10.18 -8.81 11.10
N MET A 574 -11.50 -8.88 10.91
CA MET A 574 -12.31 -9.99 11.41
C MET A 574 -11.90 -11.33 10.76
N MET A 575 -11.73 -11.35 9.43
CA MET A 575 -11.23 -12.53 8.72
C MET A 575 -9.83 -12.92 9.17
N ALA A 576 -8.93 -11.95 9.34
CA ALA A 576 -7.58 -12.20 9.84
C ALA A 576 -7.58 -12.81 11.25
N ALA A 577 -8.38 -12.27 12.17
CA ALA A 577 -8.52 -12.82 13.52
C ALA A 577 -9.05 -14.26 13.49
N LYS A 578 -10.07 -14.56 12.68
CA LYS A 578 -10.59 -15.92 12.49
C LYS A 578 -9.49 -16.89 12.00
N CYS A 579 -8.68 -16.48 11.03
CA CYS A 579 -7.58 -17.30 10.49
C CYS A 579 -6.47 -17.53 11.52
N MET A 580 -6.08 -16.50 12.28
CA MET A 580 -5.08 -16.64 13.37
C MET A 580 -5.61 -17.52 14.52
N CYS A 581 -6.88 -17.37 14.90
CA CYS A 581 -7.50 -18.24 15.90
C CYS A 581 -7.56 -19.69 15.41
N LEU A 582 -7.90 -19.93 14.14
CA LEU A 582 -7.86 -21.26 13.56
C LEU A 582 -6.45 -21.84 13.54
N THR A 583 -5.44 -21.03 13.21
CA THR A 583 -4.02 -21.41 13.27
C THR A 583 -3.65 -21.87 14.68
N LEU A 584 -3.92 -21.05 15.72
CA LEU A 584 -3.66 -21.41 17.11
C LEU A 584 -4.40 -22.68 17.52
N TYR A 585 -5.67 -22.82 17.13
CA TYR A 585 -6.48 -23.99 17.44
C TYR A 585 -5.89 -25.27 16.82
N ILE A 586 -5.50 -25.25 15.54
CA ILE A 586 -4.90 -26.41 14.87
C ILE A 586 -3.57 -26.78 15.55
N VAL A 587 -2.71 -25.80 15.82
CA VAL A 587 -1.39 -26.02 16.44
C VAL A 587 -1.52 -26.52 17.89
N GLN A 588 -2.55 -26.08 18.62
CA GLN A 588 -2.83 -26.55 19.97
C GLN A 588 -3.52 -27.93 19.99
N SER A 589 -4.42 -28.23 19.05
CA SER A 589 -5.15 -29.51 18.98
C SER A 589 -4.33 -30.67 18.39
N ASN A 590 -3.23 -30.41 17.69
CA ASN A 590 -2.28 -31.40 17.17
C ASN A 590 -1.38 -32.05 18.27
N PHE A 591 -1.87 -32.15 19.50
CA PHE A 591 -1.07 -32.37 20.73
C PHE A 591 -0.35 -33.73 20.81
N THR A 592 -0.57 -34.67 19.89
CA THR A 592 -0.13 -36.06 20.05
C THR A 592 1.03 -36.53 19.16
N GLN A 593 1.47 -35.76 18.14
CA GLN A 593 2.40 -36.31 17.13
C GLN A 593 3.68 -35.49 16.83
N SER A 594 3.80 -34.22 17.25
CA SER A 594 5.05 -33.46 17.03
C SER A 594 5.36 -32.48 18.17
N THR A 595 6.25 -32.87 19.09
CA THR A 595 6.86 -31.99 20.10
C THR A 595 8.07 -31.23 19.53
N GLY A 596 8.00 -30.79 18.27
CA GLY A 596 9.12 -30.15 17.60
C GLY A 596 9.22 -28.64 17.86
N PRO A 597 10.44 -28.04 17.81
CA PRO A 597 10.69 -26.61 18.02
C PRO A 597 9.86 -25.68 17.11
N ARG A 598 9.57 -26.13 15.88
CA ARG A 598 8.71 -25.42 14.90
C ARG A 598 7.29 -25.12 15.42
N ARG A 599 6.79 -25.90 16.38
CA ARG A 599 5.47 -25.67 17.00
C ARG A 599 5.47 -24.41 17.85
N SER A 600 6.41 -24.30 18.79
CA SER A 600 6.51 -23.15 19.68
C SER A 600 6.83 -21.88 18.90
N GLU A 601 7.63 -21.98 17.84
CA GLU A 601 7.86 -20.88 16.90
C GLU A 601 6.56 -20.37 16.27
N LEU A 602 5.71 -21.25 15.72
CA LEU A 602 4.47 -20.82 15.07
C LEU A 602 3.45 -20.24 16.07
N ILE A 603 3.35 -20.79 17.30
CA ILE A 603 2.52 -20.20 18.36
C ILE A 603 3.03 -18.81 18.71
N TYR A 604 4.34 -18.68 18.92
CA TYR A 604 5.02 -17.42 19.18
C TYR A 604 4.68 -16.39 18.09
N GLU A 605 4.90 -16.72 16.82
CA GLU A 605 4.68 -15.80 15.70
C GLU A 605 3.20 -15.42 15.54
N THR A 606 2.31 -16.39 15.69
CA THR A 606 0.87 -16.15 15.58
C THR A 606 0.38 -15.25 16.71
N CYS A 607 0.83 -15.48 17.95
CA CYS A 607 0.50 -14.64 19.09
C CYS A 607 1.10 -13.23 18.97
N GLU A 608 2.35 -13.09 18.52
CA GLU A 608 2.98 -11.79 18.25
C GLU A 608 2.18 -11.01 17.19
N ALA A 609 1.84 -11.66 16.07
CA ALA A 609 1.09 -11.05 14.97
C ALA A 609 -0.33 -10.64 15.40
N LEU A 610 -1.03 -11.50 16.15
CA LEU A 610 -2.36 -11.22 16.67
C LEU A 610 -2.33 -10.06 17.69
N GLY A 611 -1.35 -10.06 18.60
CA GLY A 611 -1.11 -8.96 19.53
C GLY A 611 -0.83 -7.64 18.80
N THR A 612 -0.06 -7.71 17.70
CA THR A 612 0.27 -6.55 16.85
C THR A 612 -0.96 -6.00 16.13
N ALA A 613 -1.76 -6.88 15.53
CA ALA A 613 -3.01 -6.50 14.87
C ALA A 613 -3.99 -5.81 15.83
N LEU A 614 -4.16 -6.39 17.03
CA LEU A 614 -5.01 -5.84 18.09
C LEU A 614 -4.49 -4.50 18.60
N TYR A 615 -3.18 -4.39 18.86
CA TYR A 615 -2.59 -3.14 19.33
C TYR A 615 -2.71 -2.01 18.29
N THR A 616 -2.60 -2.36 17.00
CA THR A 616 -2.76 -1.41 15.89
C THR A 616 -4.14 -0.74 15.89
N GLU A 617 -5.20 -1.44 16.32
CA GLU A 617 -6.51 -0.83 16.55
C GLU A 617 -6.47 0.32 17.60
N LEU A 618 -5.60 0.19 18.60
CA LEU A 618 -5.44 1.15 19.70
C LEU A 618 -4.61 2.38 19.31
N VAL A 619 -3.81 2.31 18.23
CA VAL A 619 -2.89 3.37 17.79
C VAL A 619 -3.63 4.60 17.27
N GLY A 620 -4.82 4.42 16.70
CA GLY A 620 -5.75 5.51 16.34
C GLY A 620 -6.91 5.69 17.31
N SER A 621 -7.08 4.78 18.29
CA SER A 621 -8.26 4.73 19.16
C SER A 621 -9.57 4.79 18.38
N GLN A 622 -9.57 4.12 17.23
CA GLN A 622 -10.64 4.20 16.25
C GLN A 622 -11.34 2.86 16.11
N TRP A 623 -12.65 2.97 15.96
CA TRP A 623 -13.52 1.87 15.63
C TRP A 623 -13.89 1.94 14.17
N TYR A 624 -13.41 0.94 13.43
CA TYR A 624 -13.78 0.70 12.03
C TYR A 624 -15.17 0.05 11.93
N GLY A 625 -15.75 0.08 10.75
CA GLY A 625 -17.16 -0.17 10.48
C GLY A 625 -17.89 1.12 10.10
N TYR A 626 -19.22 1.06 10.05
CA TYR A 626 -20.07 2.22 9.78
C TYR A 626 -21.02 2.49 10.95
N PRO A 627 -21.13 3.75 11.42
CA PRO A 627 -20.18 4.84 11.16
C PRO A 627 -18.83 4.59 11.85
N MET A 628 -17.73 5.11 11.28
CA MET A 628 -16.43 5.11 11.98
C MET A 628 -16.47 6.06 13.18
N GLN A 629 -16.00 5.61 14.35
CA GLN A 629 -16.07 6.37 15.60
C GLN A 629 -14.82 6.24 16.46
N VAL A 630 -14.73 7.04 17.53
CA VAL A 630 -13.69 6.88 18.56
C VAL A 630 -14.07 5.72 19.49
N MET A 631 -13.13 4.82 19.71
CA MET A 631 -13.28 3.65 20.56
C MET A 631 -13.56 4.06 22.03
N PRO A 632 -14.65 3.56 22.65
CA PRO A 632 -14.97 3.75 24.07
C PRO A 632 -13.89 3.20 25.01
N HIS A 633 -13.90 3.63 26.27
CA HIS A 633 -12.89 3.20 27.24
C HIS A 633 -12.95 1.70 27.58
N LYS A 634 -14.15 1.12 27.73
CA LYS A 634 -14.30 -0.33 27.95
C LYS A 634 -13.64 -1.13 26.83
N GLU A 635 -13.93 -0.77 25.59
CA GLU A 635 -13.50 -1.51 24.41
C GLU A 635 -12.01 -1.32 24.13
N LYS A 636 -11.46 -0.14 24.44
CA LYS A 636 -10.01 0.07 24.49
C LYS A 636 -9.33 -0.87 25.48
N ARG A 637 -9.93 -1.05 26.66
CA ARG A 637 -9.40 -1.95 27.68
C ARG A 637 -9.50 -3.39 27.21
N ASP A 638 -10.64 -3.81 26.70
CA ASP A 638 -10.86 -5.20 26.29
C ASP A 638 -9.87 -5.62 25.19
N VAL A 639 -9.67 -4.77 24.17
CA VAL A 639 -8.67 -5.00 23.11
C VAL A 639 -7.23 -4.96 23.65
N ALA A 640 -6.91 -4.02 24.55
CA ALA A 640 -5.57 -3.93 25.13
C ALA A 640 -5.22 -5.13 26.02
N GLU A 641 -6.19 -5.65 26.77
CA GLU A 641 -6.03 -6.86 27.57
C GLU A 641 -5.89 -8.11 26.68
N THR A 642 -6.59 -8.20 25.54
CA THR A 642 -6.41 -9.30 24.60
C THR A 642 -5.04 -9.25 23.96
N ALA A 643 -4.59 -8.06 23.52
CA ALA A 643 -3.25 -7.87 22.99
C ALA A 643 -2.17 -8.21 24.03
N LEU A 644 -2.37 -7.80 25.30
CA LEU A 644 -1.51 -8.16 26.42
C LEU A 644 -1.40 -9.68 26.58
N ALA A 645 -2.52 -10.40 26.58
CA ALA A 645 -2.52 -11.86 26.69
C ALA A 645 -1.76 -12.53 25.54
N CYS A 646 -1.90 -12.03 24.31
CA CYS A 646 -1.17 -12.53 23.15
C CYS A 646 0.35 -12.32 23.31
N TYR A 647 0.79 -11.11 23.67
CA TYR A 647 2.23 -10.86 23.84
C TYR A 647 2.82 -11.64 25.02
N SER A 648 2.09 -11.76 26.14
CA SER A 648 2.51 -12.57 27.27
C SER A 648 2.65 -14.06 26.89
N ARG A 649 1.75 -14.56 26.05
CA ARG A 649 1.85 -15.93 25.52
C ARG A 649 3.07 -16.11 24.63
N ALA A 650 3.33 -15.16 23.73
CA ALA A 650 4.53 -15.17 22.88
C ALA A 650 5.82 -15.20 23.72
N VAL A 651 5.95 -14.34 24.74
CA VAL A 651 7.11 -14.34 25.66
C VAL A 651 7.27 -15.70 26.36
N SER A 652 6.16 -16.32 26.80
CA SER A 652 6.23 -17.63 27.46
C SER A 652 6.70 -18.76 26.52
N GLU A 653 6.29 -18.73 25.25
CA GLU A 653 6.69 -19.74 24.26
C GLU A 653 8.13 -19.54 23.79
N GLU A 654 8.59 -18.29 23.69
CA GLU A 654 9.98 -17.97 23.36
C GLU A 654 10.95 -18.53 24.43
N ALA A 655 10.57 -18.43 25.71
CA ALA A 655 11.36 -18.98 26.80
C ALA A 655 11.46 -20.52 26.74
N VAL A 656 10.38 -21.20 26.34
CA VAL A 656 10.38 -22.65 26.13
C VAL A 656 11.28 -23.03 24.95
N PHE A 657 11.17 -22.31 23.83
CA PHE A 657 11.99 -22.52 22.63
C PHE A 657 13.50 -22.40 22.93
N LYS A 658 13.91 -21.35 23.67
CA LYS A 658 15.31 -21.17 24.08
C LYS A 658 15.83 -22.27 25.03
N SER A 659 14.94 -22.88 25.82
CA SER A 659 15.32 -23.96 26.73
C SER A 659 15.46 -25.32 26.06
N SER A 660 14.82 -25.54 24.90
CA SER A 660 14.86 -26.83 24.20
C SER A 660 16.07 -27.01 23.28
N ASP A 661 16.67 -25.92 22.80
CA ASP A 661 17.78 -25.97 21.82
C ASP A 661 19.17 -26.11 22.47
N GLY A 662 19.26 -26.08 23.80
CA GLY A 662 20.54 -25.98 24.53
C GLY A 662 21.36 -27.25 24.73
N GLU A 663 20.93 -28.43 24.26
CA GLU A 663 21.61 -29.70 24.62
C GLU A 663 22.21 -30.53 23.46
N GLU A 664 21.90 -30.30 22.17
CA GLU A 664 22.31 -31.27 21.12
C GLU A 664 22.90 -30.74 19.78
N ASN A 665 23.06 -29.44 19.51
CA ASN A 665 23.60 -28.97 18.21
C ASN A 665 24.64 -27.83 18.33
N GLU A 666 25.90 -28.18 18.60
CA GLU A 666 27.06 -27.25 18.57
C GLU A 666 27.52 -26.86 17.14
N GLU A 667 26.95 -27.43 16.07
CA GLU A 667 27.39 -27.19 14.68
C GLU A 667 26.50 -26.24 13.86
N ARG A 668 25.50 -25.57 14.46
CA ARG A 668 24.67 -24.61 13.72
C ARG A 668 25.45 -23.31 13.50
N SER A 669 25.70 -22.96 12.24
CA SER A 669 26.51 -21.81 11.82
C SER A 669 26.08 -20.50 12.49
N GLU A 670 27.04 -19.80 13.09
CA GLU A 670 26.90 -18.52 13.84
C GLU A 670 26.24 -17.37 13.05
N ASP A 671 26.07 -17.50 11.73
CA ASP A 671 25.62 -16.43 10.84
C ASP A 671 24.08 -16.30 10.69
N GLU A 672 23.27 -17.28 11.16
CA GLU A 672 21.80 -17.28 10.93
C GLU A 672 20.93 -17.24 12.20
N GLU A 673 21.50 -17.31 13.40
CA GLU A 673 20.73 -17.24 14.65
C GLU A 673 20.45 -15.78 15.03
N GLU A 674 19.60 -15.13 14.23
CA GLU A 674 19.03 -13.82 14.57
C GLU A 674 18.13 -14.02 15.80
N THR A 675 18.71 -13.98 17.00
CA THR A 675 17.98 -14.12 18.26
C THR A 675 16.86 -13.07 18.29
N LYS A 676 15.63 -13.45 17.96
CA LYS A 676 14.46 -12.58 18.10
C LYS A 676 14.42 -12.12 19.55
N THR A 677 14.56 -10.81 19.74
CA THR A 677 14.85 -10.27 21.06
C THR A 677 13.56 -10.05 21.87
N THR A 678 13.40 -10.78 22.98
CA THR A 678 12.25 -10.72 23.90
C THR A 678 11.93 -9.30 24.42
N TRP A 679 12.91 -8.39 24.45
CA TRP A 679 12.74 -7.04 24.99
C TRP A 679 11.65 -6.24 24.27
N ASP A 680 11.45 -6.48 22.97
CA ASP A 680 10.43 -5.80 22.15
C ASP A 680 9.01 -6.24 22.55
N LEU A 681 8.82 -7.52 22.89
CA LEU A 681 7.55 -8.04 23.41
C LEU A 681 7.25 -7.49 24.81
N LEU A 682 8.25 -7.44 25.70
CA LEU A 682 8.12 -6.81 27.02
C LEU A 682 7.76 -5.32 26.89
N PHE A 683 8.34 -4.63 25.91
CA PHE A 683 8.00 -3.25 25.59
C PHE A 683 6.54 -3.10 25.16
N MET A 684 6.04 -4.02 24.33
CA MET A 684 4.64 -4.05 23.90
C MET A 684 3.68 -4.41 25.05
N ILE A 685 4.07 -5.31 25.96
CA ILE A 685 3.35 -5.60 27.21
C ILE A 685 3.22 -4.33 28.07
N GLY A 686 4.32 -3.58 28.24
CA GLY A 686 4.31 -2.31 28.98
C GLY A 686 3.34 -1.29 28.37
N LYS A 687 3.28 -1.22 27.04
CA LYS A 687 2.34 -0.37 26.31
C LYS A 687 0.88 -0.78 26.47
N CYS A 688 0.57 -2.07 26.47
CA CYS A 688 -0.78 -2.56 26.72
C CYS A 688 -1.23 -2.17 28.13
N ASN A 689 -0.39 -2.43 29.14
CA ASN A 689 -0.65 -2.03 30.53
C ASN A 689 -0.87 -0.51 30.68
N GLU A 690 -0.05 0.31 30.00
CA GLU A 690 -0.23 1.76 30.00
C GLU A 690 -1.58 2.19 29.40
N LYS A 691 -2.02 1.52 28.32
CA LYS A 691 -3.32 1.76 27.68
C LYS A 691 -4.48 1.37 28.60
N ILE A 692 -4.39 0.21 29.26
CA ILE A 692 -5.38 -0.27 30.23
C ILE A 692 -5.48 0.72 31.39
N ALA A 693 -4.36 1.11 31.99
CA ALA A 693 -4.31 2.11 33.06
C ALA A 693 -4.95 3.44 32.64
N GLY A 694 -4.75 3.88 31.39
CA GLY A 694 -5.40 5.07 30.84
C GLY A 694 -6.93 5.01 30.84
N THR A 695 -7.54 3.83 30.86
CA THR A 695 -9.01 3.66 30.95
C THR A 695 -9.53 3.81 32.38
N TYR A 696 -8.70 3.57 33.39
CA TYR A 696 -9.03 3.74 34.81
C TYR A 696 -8.74 5.16 35.32
N LYS A 697 -8.68 6.14 34.41
CA LYS A 697 -8.14 7.44 34.80
C LYS A 697 -8.96 8.25 35.80
N GLN A 698 -10.23 7.90 35.89
CA GLN A 698 -11.27 8.56 36.68
C GLN A 698 -11.62 7.78 37.96
N GLU A 699 -10.92 6.67 38.24
CA GLU A 699 -11.12 5.90 39.46
C GLU A 699 -10.82 6.79 40.69
N ASP A 700 -11.66 6.74 41.71
CA ASP A 700 -11.46 7.48 42.96
C ASP A 700 -10.47 6.77 43.91
N PHE A 701 -10.23 7.35 45.10
CA PHE A 701 -9.30 6.82 46.11
C PHE A 701 -10.02 6.20 47.32
N SER A 702 -11.30 5.83 47.19
CA SER A 702 -12.14 5.43 48.33
C SER A 702 -11.99 3.97 48.79
N GLY A 703 -11.22 3.14 48.07
CA GLY A 703 -11.03 1.70 48.36
C GLY A 703 -9.77 1.36 49.16
N SER A 704 -9.80 0.22 49.88
CA SER A 704 -8.67 -0.34 50.64
C SER A 704 -7.65 -1.10 49.79
N ASP A 705 -8.04 -1.55 48.60
CA ASP A 705 -7.17 -2.24 47.65
C ASP A 705 -6.41 -1.25 46.75
N SER A 706 -5.21 -1.64 46.29
CA SER A 706 -4.50 -0.85 45.28
C SER A 706 -5.36 -0.68 44.04
N ARG A 707 -5.62 0.59 43.69
CA ARG A 707 -6.43 1.04 42.55
C ARG A 707 -6.05 0.31 41.27
N ALA A 708 -7.03 0.01 40.43
CA ALA A 708 -6.80 -0.65 39.15
C ALA A 708 -5.84 0.17 38.26
N TYR A 709 -5.91 1.50 38.35
CA TYR A 709 -4.93 2.37 37.71
C TYR A 709 -3.49 2.12 38.21
N GLU A 710 -3.27 2.14 39.52
CA GLU A 710 -1.93 1.98 40.12
C GLU A 710 -1.34 0.63 39.74
N ARG A 711 -2.13 -0.45 39.85
CA ARG A 711 -1.70 -1.81 39.50
C ARG A 711 -1.20 -1.92 38.06
N ASN A 712 -2.03 -1.49 37.09
CA ASN A 712 -1.66 -1.59 35.67
C ASN A 712 -0.51 -0.64 35.31
N MET A 713 -0.45 0.56 35.91
CA MET A 713 0.66 1.48 35.66
C MET A 713 1.98 0.98 36.24
N ARG A 714 1.94 0.30 37.40
CA ARG A 714 3.11 -0.38 37.97
C ARG A 714 3.59 -1.51 37.06
N SER A 715 2.68 -2.35 36.56
CA SER A 715 3.00 -3.39 35.58
C SER A 715 3.63 -2.80 34.31
N ALA A 716 3.12 -1.65 33.83
CA ALA A 716 3.70 -0.97 32.68
C ALA A 716 5.16 -0.52 32.92
N LEU A 717 5.43 0.10 34.06
CA LEU A 717 6.78 0.58 34.42
C LEU A 717 7.75 -0.58 34.67
N ASN A 718 7.33 -1.65 35.34
CA ASN A 718 8.13 -2.87 35.49
C ASN A 718 8.51 -3.44 34.12
N SER A 719 7.53 -3.60 33.22
CA SER A 719 7.76 -4.15 31.87
C SER A 719 8.72 -3.30 31.06
N TYR A 720 8.61 -1.96 31.14
CA TYR A 720 9.56 -1.05 30.48
C TYR A 720 10.96 -1.12 31.09
N SER A 721 11.07 -1.33 32.40
CA SER A 721 12.36 -1.50 33.09
C SER A 721 13.03 -2.82 32.71
N GLU A 722 12.28 -3.92 32.67
CA GLU A 722 12.78 -5.24 32.23
C GLU A 722 13.20 -5.20 30.76
N SER A 723 12.37 -4.61 29.89
CA SER A 723 12.68 -4.36 28.49
C SER A 723 13.96 -3.53 28.33
N LEU A 724 14.15 -2.48 29.13
CA LEU A 724 15.38 -1.68 29.12
C LEU A 724 16.60 -2.51 29.51
N THR A 725 16.53 -3.30 30.59
CA THR A 725 17.63 -4.15 31.04
C THR A 725 18.02 -5.17 29.97
N GLN A 726 17.03 -5.84 29.35
CA GLN A 726 17.29 -6.81 28.29
C GLN A 726 17.86 -6.15 27.03
N ALA A 727 17.28 -5.02 26.58
CA ALA A 727 17.81 -4.30 25.43
C ALA A 727 19.25 -3.82 25.65
N GLN A 728 19.60 -3.40 26.87
CA GLN A 728 20.98 -3.04 27.23
C GLN A 728 21.92 -4.25 27.25
N ALA A 729 21.43 -5.44 27.59
CA ALA A 729 22.21 -6.67 27.50
C ALA A 729 22.50 -7.02 26.03
N CYS A 730 21.47 -7.04 25.18
CA CYS A 730 21.62 -7.27 23.74
C CYS A 730 22.53 -6.23 23.06
N GLU A 731 22.44 -4.95 23.43
CA GLU A 731 23.35 -3.90 22.93
C GLU A 731 24.81 -4.12 23.34
N LYS A 732 25.07 -4.69 24.52
CA LYS A 732 26.43 -5.00 24.98
C LYS A 732 27.00 -6.24 24.31
N GLU A 733 26.15 -7.22 24.03
CA GLU A 733 26.50 -8.47 23.34
C GLU A 733 26.70 -8.27 21.83
N GLY A 734 26.27 -7.13 21.28
CA GLY A 734 26.34 -6.85 19.84
C GLY A 734 25.26 -7.55 19.01
N THR A 735 24.34 -8.28 19.67
CA THR A 735 23.23 -9.00 19.03
C THR A 735 22.11 -8.06 18.57
N LEU A 736 22.05 -6.83 19.10
CA LEU A 736 21.08 -5.84 18.65
C LEU A 736 21.59 -5.06 17.43
N VAL A 737 21.05 -5.38 16.25
CA VAL A 737 21.23 -4.55 15.04
C VAL A 737 20.43 -3.26 15.22
N VAL A 738 21.06 -2.24 15.80
CA VAL A 738 20.48 -0.89 15.86
C VAL A 738 20.60 -0.29 14.46
N GLU A 739 19.53 -0.40 13.67
CA GLU A 739 19.44 0.32 12.41
C GLU A 739 19.62 1.83 12.66
N GLN A 740 20.71 2.39 12.14
CA GLN A 740 21.03 3.80 12.32
C GLN A 740 20.02 4.73 11.61
N GLN A 741 19.15 4.19 10.75
CA GLN A 741 18.20 4.92 9.91
C GLN A 741 16.74 4.73 10.37
N GLY A 742 16.42 5.07 11.61
CA GLY A 742 15.02 4.96 12.07
C GLY A 742 14.81 5.62 13.42
N GLY A 743 13.74 6.41 13.58
CA GLY A 743 13.49 7.19 14.80
C GLY A 743 12.85 6.37 15.92
N SER A 744 12.68 5.06 15.70
CA SER A 744 11.91 4.15 16.55
C SER A 744 12.68 2.89 16.95
N SER A 745 13.59 2.40 16.13
CA SER A 745 14.37 1.17 16.33
C SER A 745 15.63 1.43 17.18
N HIS A 746 15.50 2.20 18.26
CA HIS A 746 16.65 2.60 19.10
C HIS A 746 16.89 1.71 20.31
N GLY A 747 16.41 0.45 20.29
CA GLY A 747 16.71 -0.53 21.35
C GLY A 747 16.46 -0.02 22.76
N ALA A 748 17.50 -0.08 23.59
CA ALA A 748 17.49 0.36 24.97
C ALA A 748 17.11 1.85 25.11
N MET A 749 17.45 2.69 24.12
CA MET A 749 17.12 4.11 24.19
C MET A 749 15.61 4.37 24.11
N GLU A 750 14.87 3.61 23.30
CA GLU A 750 13.41 3.77 23.25
C GLU A 750 12.76 3.24 24.54
N ALA A 751 13.27 2.13 25.10
CA ALA A 751 12.82 1.61 26.39
C ALA A 751 13.06 2.63 27.52
N LEU A 752 14.26 3.23 27.58
CA LEU A 752 14.62 4.30 28.52
C LEU A 752 13.69 5.51 28.38
N TYR A 753 13.52 6.02 27.15
CA TYR A 753 12.60 7.12 26.88
C TYR A 753 11.18 6.79 27.36
N ARG A 754 10.68 5.59 27.04
CA ARG A 754 9.31 5.20 27.35
C ARG A 754 9.07 5.09 28.85
N LEU A 755 10.02 4.54 29.59
CA LEU A 755 9.99 4.45 31.05
C LEU A 755 9.84 5.84 31.66
N HIS A 756 10.73 6.78 31.31
CA HIS A 756 10.72 8.14 31.88
C HIS A 756 9.57 9.01 31.35
N ALA A 757 9.14 8.81 30.10
CA ALA A 757 7.94 9.46 29.57
C ALA A 757 6.67 9.00 30.28
N THR A 758 6.63 7.76 30.77
CA THR A 758 5.53 7.21 31.56
C THR A 758 5.56 7.76 32.98
N ARG A 759 6.74 7.87 33.60
CA ARG A 759 6.91 8.58 34.89
C ARG A 759 6.36 10.00 34.83
N LEU A 760 6.67 10.77 33.77
CA LEU A 760 6.13 12.12 33.58
C LEU A 760 4.59 12.13 33.52
N LYS A 761 3.97 11.16 32.82
CA LYS A 761 2.50 11.08 32.73
C LYS A 761 1.86 10.86 34.09
N CYS A 762 2.46 10.03 34.94
CA CYS A 762 1.98 9.81 36.31
C CYS A 762 1.97 11.12 37.11
N LEU A 763 3.05 11.90 37.04
CA LEU A 763 3.14 13.19 37.74
C LEU A 763 2.16 14.23 37.20
N ILE A 764 2.09 14.39 35.88
CA ILE A 764 1.14 15.31 35.22
C ILE A 764 -0.30 14.96 35.61
N ARG A 765 -0.62 13.67 35.66
CA ARG A 765 -1.95 13.23 36.07
C ARG A 765 -2.22 13.54 37.54
N ALA A 766 -1.26 13.29 38.43
CA ALA A 766 -1.45 13.53 39.86
C ALA A 766 -1.85 14.98 40.15
N VAL A 767 -1.20 15.96 39.50
CA VAL A 767 -1.53 17.38 39.68
C VAL A 767 -2.84 17.81 39.02
N GLN A 768 -3.38 17.02 38.09
CA GLN A 768 -4.69 17.27 37.48
C GLN A 768 -5.88 16.90 38.40
N PHE A 769 -5.64 16.15 39.49
CA PHE A 769 -6.70 15.78 40.44
C PHE A 769 -7.27 16.98 41.21
N TYR A 770 -8.44 16.76 41.82
CA TYR A 770 -9.08 17.70 42.74
C TYR A 770 -8.22 17.96 43.96
N ASP A 771 -8.36 19.15 44.55
CA ASP A 771 -7.55 19.56 45.70
C ASP A 771 -7.76 18.58 46.87
N SER A 772 -8.97 18.02 47.03
CA SER A 772 -9.30 17.01 48.04
C SER A 772 -8.67 15.62 47.82
N GLY A 773 -8.27 15.27 46.60
CA GLY A 773 -7.67 13.97 46.26
C GLY A 773 -6.24 14.06 45.74
N ARG A 774 -5.67 15.27 45.69
CA ARG A 774 -4.37 15.54 45.09
C ARG A 774 -3.24 14.89 45.88
N GLU A 775 -3.25 15.01 47.21
CA GLU A 775 -2.21 14.44 48.07
C GLU A 775 -2.09 12.92 47.87
N LEU A 776 -3.23 12.23 47.80
CA LEU A 776 -3.28 10.78 47.54
C LEU A 776 -2.77 10.45 46.12
N ALA A 777 -3.16 11.24 45.11
CA ALA A 777 -2.69 11.05 43.74
C ALA A 777 -1.18 11.30 43.59
N GLU A 778 -0.63 12.27 44.32
CA GLU A 778 0.80 12.58 44.31
C GLU A 778 1.60 11.52 45.07
N ALA A 779 1.08 11.02 46.19
CA ALA A 779 1.66 9.87 46.88
C ALA A 779 1.66 8.61 46.00
N GLU A 780 0.56 8.32 45.30
CA GLU A 780 0.47 7.22 44.32
C GLU A 780 1.48 7.41 43.18
N ALA A 781 1.57 8.60 42.60
CA ALA A 781 2.52 8.88 41.54
C ALA A 781 3.97 8.74 42.01
N LEU A 782 4.31 9.13 43.24
CA LEU A 782 5.64 8.87 43.80
C LEU A 782 5.89 7.37 43.97
N ARG A 783 4.96 6.60 44.58
CA ARG A 783 5.10 5.13 44.69
C ARG A 783 5.35 4.46 43.33
N LEU A 784 4.71 4.96 42.27
CA LEU A 784 4.91 4.46 40.92
C LEU A 784 6.25 4.89 40.31
N THR A 785 6.71 6.12 40.54
CA THR A 785 7.80 6.72 39.74
C THR A 785 9.16 6.70 40.41
N GLU A 786 9.23 6.64 41.73
CA GLU A 786 10.49 6.63 42.48
C GLU A 786 11.33 5.35 42.32
N PRO A 787 10.76 4.15 42.15
CA PRO A 787 11.54 2.91 41.97
C PRO A 787 12.41 2.85 40.72
N PHE A 788 12.20 3.78 39.76
CA PHE A 788 12.84 3.75 38.45
C PHE A 788 13.70 5.01 38.18
N PRO A 789 14.71 5.32 39.03
CA PRO A 789 15.54 6.51 38.86
C PRO A 789 16.41 6.41 37.59
N PHE A 790 16.68 7.55 36.94
CA PHE A 790 17.70 7.62 35.89
C PHE A 790 19.10 7.84 36.48
N SER A 791 19.23 8.80 37.40
CA SER A 791 20.45 9.09 38.15
C SER A 791 20.33 8.62 39.60
N GLN A 792 21.42 8.12 40.19
CA GLN A 792 21.46 7.76 41.61
C GLN A 792 21.11 8.99 42.47
N ARG A 793 20.17 8.82 43.42
CA ARG A 793 19.61 9.92 44.22
C ARG A 793 20.64 10.50 45.18
N GLY A 794 20.77 11.83 45.20
CA GLY A 794 21.35 12.57 46.32
C GLY A 794 20.27 12.96 47.33
N GLY A 795 20.20 12.25 48.46
CA GLY A 795 19.38 12.59 49.63
C GLY A 795 17.86 12.33 49.52
N GLU A 796 17.26 11.86 50.61
CA GLU A 796 15.80 11.80 50.76
C GLU A 796 15.28 13.23 50.97
N GLY A 797 14.54 13.77 49.99
CA GLY A 797 13.82 15.04 50.17
C GLY A 797 12.77 14.89 51.27
N SER A 798 12.69 15.85 52.19
CA SER A 798 11.81 15.78 53.36
C SER A 798 10.33 15.99 53.04
N SER A 799 10.00 16.64 51.90
CA SER A 799 8.62 16.93 51.50
C SER A 799 8.18 16.18 50.24
N VAL A 800 6.86 15.94 50.10
CA VAL A 800 6.25 15.37 48.89
C VAL A 800 6.56 16.24 47.66
N ARG A 801 6.57 17.56 47.80
CA ARG A 801 6.89 18.50 46.72
C ARG A 801 8.34 18.37 46.25
N ASP A 802 9.29 18.30 47.17
CA ASP A 802 10.71 18.11 46.83
C ASP A 802 10.92 16.76 46.12
N ARG A 803 10.25 15.70 46.57
CA ARG A 803 10.29 14.39 45.92
C ARG A 803 9.72 14.43 44.51
N VAL A 804 8.55 15.05 44.31
CA VAL A 804 7.97 15.24 42.97
C VAL A 804 8.93 16.00 42.07
N TRP A 805 9.49 17.11 42.56
CA TRP A 805 10.46 17.92 41.81
C TRP A 805 11.70 17.12 41.43
N ASN A 806 12.26 16.33 42.35
CA ASN A 806 13.40 15.45 42.09
C ASN A 806 13.10 14.44 40.98
N VAL A 807 11.90 13.83 40.97
CA VAL A 807 11.48 12.94 39.88
C VAL A 807 11.38 13.68 38.55
N VAL A 808 10.85 14.91 38.53
CA VAL A 808 10.78 15.74 37.30
C VAL A 808 12.17 16.05 36.75
N VAL A 809 13.10 16.46 37.61
CA VAL A 809 14.50 16.75 37.24
C VAL A 809 15.20 15.52 36.67
N ASP A 810 15.00 14.37 37.31
CA ASP A 810 15.54 13.08 36.88
C ASP A 810 14.98 12.66 35.51
N VAL A 811 13.66 12.80 35.30
CA VAL A 811 13.01 12.57 34.00
C VAL A 811 13.57 13.49 32.91
N VAL A 812 13.75 14.78 33.18
CA VAL A 812 14.35 15.71 32.20
C VAL A 812 15.78 15.33 31.87
N SER A 813 16.56 14.90 32.87
CA SER A 813 17.92 14.41 32.65
C SER A 813 17.94 13.21 31.71
N ALA A 814 17.01 12.27 31.87
CA ALA A 814 16.85 11.13 30.96
C ALA A 814 16.46 11.57 29.53
N MET A 815 15.53 12.53 29.37
CA MET A 815 15.14 13.04 28.04
C MET A 815 16.31 13.70 27.30
N ILE A 816 17.14 14.45 28.05
CA ILE A 816 18.34 15.10 27.51
C ILE A 816 19.40 14.06 27.14
N HIS A 817 19.59 13.02 27.98
CA HIS A 817 20.47 11.90 27.66
C HIS A 817 20.09 11.20 26.37
N CYS A 818 18.79 10.91 26.17
CA CYS A 818 18.29 10.32 24.93
C CYS A 818 18.69 11.15 23.70
N ARG A 819 18.60 12.48 23.82
CA ARG A 819 18.96 13.41 22.75
C ARG A 819 20.46 13.55 22.56
N ALA A 820 21.25 13.46 23.64
CA ALA A 820 22.70 13.53 23.57
C ALA A 820 23.29 12.31 22.87
N ARG A 821 22.76 11.11 23.15
CA ARG A 821 23.12 9.87 22.43
C ARG A 821 22.61 9.86 21.00
N HIS A 822 21.36 10.26 20.78
CA HIS A 822 20.75 10.32 19.45
C HIS A 822 20.18 11.71 19.20
N SER A 823 20.92 12.53 18.46
CA SER A 823 20.55 13.92 18.12
C SER A 823 19.18 14.04 17.45
N PHE A 824 18.65 12.93 16.91
CA PHE A 824 17.42 12.84 16.14
C PHE A 824 16.25 12.17 16.88
N PHE A 825 16.36 11.95 18.18
CA PHE A 825 15.32 11.35 19.02
C PHE A 825 14.19 12.36 19.34
N HIS A 826 13.37 12.67 18.35
CA HIS A 826 12.35 13.73 18.42
C HIS A 826 11.31 13.56 19.54
N ARG A 827 11.01 12.31 19.90
CA ARG A 827 10.08 11.93 20.97
C ARG A 827 10.49 12.48 22.34
N SER A 828 11.78 12.48 22.66
CA SER A 828 12.29 13.02 23.94
C SER A 828 12.18 14.54 23.98
N VAL A 829 12.39 15.23 22.85
CA VAL A 829 12.26 16.70 22.76
C VAL A 829 10.83 17.14 23.10
N TYR A 830 9.83 16.43 22.57
CA TYR A 830 8.42 16.71 22.91
C TYR A 830 8.16 16.55 24.41
N ARG A 831 8.65 15.46 25.03
CA ARG A 831 8.41 15.20 26.46
C ARG A 831 9.23 16.13 27.36
N HIS A 832 10.41 16.54 26.95
CA HIS A 832 11.20 17.57 27.62
C HIS A 832 10.45 18.91 27.61
N ALA A 833 9.99 19.36 26.44
CA ALA A 833 9.18 20.57 26.33
C ALA A 833 7.89 20.47 27.15
N GLN A 834 7.23 19.32 27.16
CA GLN A 834 6.06 19.09 28.00
C GLN A 834 6.39 19.18 29.50
N ALA A 835 7.50 18.58 29.95
CA ALA A 835 7.92 18.69 31.34
C ALA A 835 8.15 20.15 31.76
N LEU A 836 8.76 20.95 30.89
CA LEU A 836 8.96 22.39 31.12
C LEU A 836 7.62 23.14 31.17
N MET A 837 6.70 22.88 30.23
CA MET A 837 5.35 23.48 30.23
C MET A 837 4.58 23.20 31.52
N TRP A 838 4.77 22.03 32.12
CA TRP A 838 4.09 21.61 33.35
C TRP A 838 4.87 21.95 34.64
N ALA A 839 6.12 22.41 34.52
CA ALA A 839 6.99 22.67 35.67
C ALA A 839 6.40 23.65 36.70
N PRO A 840 5.75 24.77 36.32
CA PRO A 840 5.15 25.68 37.31
C PRO A 840 4.10 24.99 38.18
N ILE A 841 3.26 24.15 37.59
CA ILE A 841 2.22 23.40 38.32
C ILE A 841 2.82 22.30 39.18
N LEU A 842 3.82 21.59 38.65
CA LEU A 842 4.47 20.51 39.38
C LEU A 842 5.25 21.05 40.59
N CYS A 843 5.78 22.28 40.49
CA CYS A 843 6.40 23.00 41.60
C CYS A 843 5.36 23.47 42.63
N ASP A 844 4.32 24.18 42.18
CA ASP A 844 3.24 24.67 43.04
C ASP A 844 1.87 24.52 42.35
N PRO A 845 1.11 23.48 42.69
CA PRO A 845 -0.19 23.19 42.08
C PRO A 845 -1.33 24.04 42.67
N VAL A 846 -1.08 24.99 43.57
CA VAL A 846 -2.12 25.87 44.13
C VAL A 846 -1.95 27.29 43.60
N ALA A 847 -0.75 27.85 43.64
CA ALA A 847 -0.50 29.22 43.21
C ALA A 847 -0.62 29.40 41.68
N ASN A 848 -0.05 28.48 40.90
CA ASN A 848 0.18 28.69 39.46
C ASN A 848 -1.03 28.40 38.54
N TRP A 849 -2.12 27.85 39.07
CA TRP A 849 -3.33 27.56 38.27
C TRP A 849 -4.21 28.78 38.01
N LYS A 850 -4.17 29.79 38.88
CA LYS A 850 -4.99 31.01 38.74
C LYS A 850 -4.56 31.88 37.56
N GLU A 851 -3.29 31.78 37.15
CA GLU A 851 -2.70 32.57 36.06
C GLU A 851 -2.51 31.76 34.76
N GLY A 852 -3.13 30.58 34.64
CA GLY A 852 -3.09 29.80 33.40
C GLY A 852 -1.78 29.03 33.17
N CYS A 853 -0.99 28.77 34.21
CA CYS A 853 0.15 27.85 34.20
C CYS A 853 1.37 28.26 33.35
N PHE A 854 1.54 29.55 33.09
CA PHE A 854 2.70 30.11 32.36
C PHE A 854 3.69 30.85 33.27
N GLY A 855 3.48 30.74 34.59
CA GLY A 855 4.25 31.39 35.64
C GLY A 855 5.71 30.92 35.70
N GLN A 856 6.48 31.58 36.56
CA GLN A 856 7.89 31.28 36.78
C GLN A 856 8.05 30.21 37.86
N VAL A 857 9.07 29.36 37.71
CA VAL A 857 9.52 28.46 38.78
C VAL A 857 10.55 29.21 39.62
N PRO A 858 10.55 29.07 40.97
CA PRO A 858 11.56 29.70 41.82
C PRO A 858 12.98 29.42 41.32
N ALA A 859 13.84 30.43 41.29
CA ALA A 859 15.18 30.34 40.68
C ALA A 859 16.00 29.15 41.21
N LEU A 860 15.94 28.88 42.52
CA LEU A 860 16.62 27.74 43.15
C LEU A 860 16.15 26.38 42.62
N MET A 861 14.86 26.24 42.30
CA MET A 861 14.30 25.04 41.70
C MET A 861 14.61 24.97 40.20
N ALA A 862 14.50 26.10 39.49
CA ALA A 862 14.81 26.20 38.07
C ALA A 862 16.26 25.81 37.75
N LEU A 863 17.22 26.22 38.59
CA LEU A 863 18.65 25.84 38.47
C LEU A 863 18.88 24.33 38.46
N LYS A 864 18.02 23.54 39.10
CA LYS A 864 18.11 22.07 39.11
C LYS A 864 17.59 21.44 37.81
N MET A 865 16.71 22.12 37.08
CA MET A 865 16.05 21.57 35.89
C MET A 865 16.67 22.14 34.61
N ARG A 866 17.51 21.33 33.95
CA ARG A 866 18.21 21.76 32.73
C ARG A 866 17.23 22.17 31.62
N GLY A 867 17.42 23.37 31.07
CA GLY A 867 16.59 23.94 30.02
C GLY A 867 15.38 24.72 30.54
N LEU A 868 15.19 24.82 31.86
CA LEU A 868 14.27 25.77 32.48
C LEU A 868 15.05 27.01 32.91
N ASN A 869 14.82 28.14 32.23
CA ASN A 869 15.42 29.41 32.61
C ASN A 869 14.58 30.10 33.70
N SER A 870 15.10 31.15 34.33
CA SER A 870 14.34 31.99 35.30
C SER A 870 13.21 32.81 34.65
N GLU A 871 13.09 32.75 33.32
CA GLU A 871 12.04 33.39 32.52
C GLU A 871 10.76 32.52 32.46
N SER A 872 9.85 32.79 31.51
CA SER A 872 8.61 32.01 31.40
C SER A 872 8.90 30.55 31.05
N ALA A 873 8.23 29.61 31.74
CA ALA A 873 8.30 28.19 31.42
C ALA A 873 7.87 27.87 29.98
N VAL A 874 6.96 28.68 29.41
CA VAL A 874 6.51 28.56 28.02
C VAL A 874 7.63 28.91 27.04
N GLU A 875 8.41 29.94 27.34
CA GLU A 875 9.54 30.34 26.49
C GLU A 875 10.64 29.28 26.51
N SER A 876 10.90 28.71 27.68
CA SER A 876 11.82 27.57 27.85
C SER A 876 11.36 26.36 27.03
N ALA A 877 10.08 25.98 27.14
CA ALA A 877 9.50 24.88 26.35
C ALA A 877 9.49 25.18 24.84
N SER A 878 9.21 26.43 24.46
CA SER A 878 9.25 26.93 23.08
C SER A 878 10.66 26.78 22.50
N GLY A 879 11.70 27.17 23.25
CA GLY A 879 13.09 26.98 22.85
C GLY A 879 13.44 25.50 22.62
N VAL A 880 13.02 24.60 23.51
CA VAL A 880 13.27 23.17 23.37
C VAL A 880 12.54 22.57 22.15
N ILE A 881 11.23 22.85 22.00
CA ILE A 881 10.42 22.28 20.92
C ILE A 881 10.83 22.86 19.55
N ARG A 882 11.23 24.14 19.49
CA ARG A 882 11.71 24.81 18.27
C ARG A 882 12.90 24.09 17.66
N ALA A 883 13.72 23.42 18.48
CA ALA A 883 14.85 22.66 17.97
C ALA A 883 14.44 21.44 17.09
N LEU A 884 13.18 20.98 17.15
CA LEU A 884 12.63 20.03 16.17
C LEU A 884 12.47 20.67 14.78
N PHE A 885 12.29 21.98 14.72
CA PHE A 885 11.94 22.75 13.51
C PHE A 885 13.13 23.51 12.91
N ASP A 886 14.16 23.84 13.70
CA ASP A 886 15.32 24.64 13.23
C ASP A 886 16.27 23.86 12.27
N LYS A 887 16.60 22.59 12.57
CA LYS A 887 17.55 21.78 11.78
C LYS A 887 16.91 20.83 10.75
N LYS A 888 15.57 20.67 10.78
CA LYS A 888 14.84 19.57 10.11
C LYS A 888 13.57 20.02 9.37
N ARG A 889 13.57 21.24 8.79
CA ARG A 889 12.43 21.73 7.97
C ARG A 889 11.99 20.71 6.91
N ALA A 890 12.91 20.03 6.24
CA ALA A 890 12.57 19.00 5.26
C ALA A 890 12.04 17.68 5.88
N GLN A 891 12.45 17.33 7.11
CA GLN A 891 12.18 16.01 7.72
C GLN A 891 10.91 15.95 8.57
N LEU A 892 10.42 17.06 9.10
CA LEU A 892 9.01 17.16 9.56
C LEU A 892 8.01 16.95 8.41
N CYS A 893 8.51 17.03 7.17
CA CYS A 893 7.83 16.74 5.93
C CYS A 893 8.31 15.45 5.24
N ALA A 894 9.31 14.72 5.76
CA ALA A 894 9.85 13.54 5.09
C ALA A 894 9.33 12.22 5.67
N VAL A 895 9.16 11.23 4.80
CA VAL A 895 8.85 9.85 5.17
C VAL A 895 10.16 9.23 5.70
N TRP A 896 10.07 8.55 6.84
CA TRP A 896 11.15 7.68 7.29
C TRP A 896 11.04 6.42 6.44
N VAL A 897 12.00 6.20 5.55
CA VAL A 897 12.13 4.93 4.85
C VAL A 897 12.55 3.92 5.90
N THR A 898 11.77 2.88 6.15
CA THR A 898 12.27 1.70 6.83
C THR A 898 12.90 0.77 5.80
N SER A 899 14.04 0.20 6.17
CA SER A 899 14.73 -0.84 5.42
C SER A 899 13.82 -2.07 5.29
N ALA A 900 13.97 -2.80 4.19
CA ALA A 900 13.20 -4.01 3.87
C ALA A 900 13.56 -5.25 4.73
N GLY A 901 14.02 -5.06 5.97
CA GLY A 901 14.37 -6.13 6.90
C GLY A 901 13.15 -6.77 7.57
N ALA A 902 13.36 -7.88 8.29
CA ALA A 902 12.32 -8.52 9.09
C ALA A 902 11.90 -7.60 10.26
N GLU A 903 10.83 -6.82 10.06
CA GLU A 903 10.41 -5.82 11.04
C GLU A 903 9.82 -6.46 12.30
N SER A 904 10.37 -6.13 13.48
CA SER A 904 9.81 -6.52 14.78
C SER A 904 8.38 -5.99 14.98
N ALA A 905 7.57 -6.59 15.86
CA ALA A 905 6.22 -6.08 16.18
C ALA A 905 6.21 -4.57 16.49
N PHE A 906 7.23 -4.10 17.22
CA PHE A 906 7.33 -2.68 17.52
C PHE A 906 7.67 -1.84 16.29
N GLN A 907 8.62 -2.28 15.47
CA GLN A 907 9.00 -1.60 14.22
C GLN A 907 7.80 -1.48 13.29
N ARG A 908 7.10 -2.60 13.02
CA ARG A 908 5.90 -2.66 12.16
C ARG A 908 4.87 -1.58 12.52
N ILE A 909 4.53 -1.47 13.80
CA ILE A 909 3.57 -0.45 14.27
C ILE A 909 4.12 0.97 14.08
N ASN A 910 5.44 1.20 14.12
CA ASN A 910 6.03 2.53 13.92
C ASN A 910 6.15 2.97 12.46
N VAL A 911 6.14 2.05 11.50
CA VAL A 911 6.20 2.37 10.07
C VAL A 911 4.85 2.87 9.54
N GLU A 912 3.75 2.50 10.20
CA GLU A 912 2.41 2.91 9.82
C GLU A 912 2.25 4.43 9.63
N VAL A 913 1.70 4.81 8.48
CA VAL A 913 1.51 6.22 8.09
C VAL A 913 0.59 6.93 9.08
N ARG A 914 -0.48 6.26 9.55
CA ARG A 914 -1.40 6.82 10.56
C ARG A 914 -0.70 7.26 11.84
N LYS A 915 0.16 6.39 12.36
CA LYS A 915 0.88 6.68 13.61
C LYS A 915 1.87 7.80 13.40
N TYR A 916 2.55 7.80 12.26
CA TYR A 916 3.48 8.85 11.90
C TYR A 916 2.79 10.22 11.82
N ASP A 917 1.70 10.33 11.07
CA ASP A 917 0.94 11.57 10.93
C ASP A 917 0.31 11.99 12.26
N TYR A 918 -0.11 11.05 13.11
CA TYR A 918 -0.53 11.34 14.48
C TYR A 918 0.57 11.96 15.33
N LEU A 919 1.78 11.40 15.31
CA LEU A 919 2.92 11.94 16.05
C LEU A 919 3.34 13.32 15.52
N ARG A 920 3.39 13.49 14.20
CA ARG A 920 3.66 14.79 13.56
C ARG A 920 2.62 15.82 13.94
N GLY A 921 1.34 15.46 13.86
CA GLY A 921 0.23 16.33 14.23
C GLY A 921 0.41 16.78 15.66
N LYS A 922 0.67 15.84 16.57
CA LYS A 922 0.95 16.12 17.98
C LYS A 922 2.12 17.09 18.20
N TYR A 923 3.23 16.95 17.49
CA TYR A 923 4.40 17.84 17.64
C TYR A 923 4.15 19.23 17.05
N ILE A 924 3.50 19.29 15.89
CA ILE A 924 3.12 20.56 15.26
C ILE A 924 2.11 21.30 16.13
N SER A 925 1.08 20.62 16.64
CA SER A 925 0.10 21.23 17.55
C SER A 925 0.77 21.79 18.81
N ALA A 926 1.72 21.05 19.39
CA ALA A 926 2.49 21.51 20.55
C ALA A 926 3.33 22.75 20.24
N TYR A 927 4.02 22.77 19.09
CA TYR A 927 4.80 23.93 18.67
C TYR A 927 3.93 25.16 18.40
N LEU A 928 2.84 25.00 17.65
CA LEU A 928 1.87 26.06 17.39
C LEU A 928 1.28 26.61 18.69
N SER A 929 1.03 25.73 19.66
CA SER A 929 0.59 26.13 20.99
C SER A 929 1.64 26.95 21.74
N CYS A 930 2.91 26.53 21.73
CA CYS A 930 4.01 27.34 22.30
C CYS A 930 4.11 28.72 21.65
N LEU A 931 4.02 28.79 20.31
CA LEU A 931 4.08 30.06 19.59
C LEU A 931 2.87 30.98 19.91
N GLU A 932 1.67 30.40 20.00
CA GLU A 932 0.45 31.11 20.40
C GLU A 932 0.57 31.69 21.81
N LEU A 933 1.11 30.91 22.76
CA LEU A 933 1.27 31.31 24.15
C LEU A 933 2.38 32.35 24.34
N CYS A 934 3.49 32.21 23.62
CA CYS A 934 4.57 33.21 23.58
C CYS A 934 4.25 34.45 22.73
N SER A 935 3.05 34.54 22.13
CA SER A 935 2.65 35.61 21.21
C SER A 935 3.65 35.85 20.06
N LYS A 936 4.27 34.79 19.53
CA LYS A 936 5.26 34.87 18.43
C LYS A 936 4.58 34.91 17.06
N LYS A 937 3.94 36.04 16.77
CA LYS A 937 3.15 36.26 15.54
C LYS A 937 3.94 36.00 14.25
N ASP A 938 5.17 36.50 14.15
CA ASP A 938 5.99 36.36 12.94
C ASP A 938 6.36 34.89 12.65
N ASP A 939 6.67 34.12 13.69
CA ASP A 939 6.96 32.68 13.57
C ASP A 939 5.70 31.90 13.12
N LEU A 940 4.51 32.26 13.63
CA LEU A 940 3.24 31.68 13.18
C LEU A 940 2.94 32.01 11.72
N GLU A 941 3.17 33.26 11.29
CA GLU A 941 2.98 33.66 9.91
C GLU A 941 3.96 32.93 8.97
N ASN A 942 5.23 32.83 9.36
CA ASN A 942 6.24 32.08 8.62
C ASN A 942 5.87 30.59 8.52
N PHE A 943 5.39 29.97 9.60
CA PHE A 943 4.90 28.60 9.59
C PHE A 943 3.67 28.43 8.68
N LEU A 944 2.74 29.39 8.69
CA LEU A 944 1.56 29.35 7.84
C LEU A 944 1.90 29.54 6.36
N ARG A 945 2.85 30.43 6.03
CA ARG A 945 3.38 30.59 4.67
C ARG A 945 4.05 29.30 4.20
N TRP A 946 4.85 28.68 5.06
CA TRP A 946 5.50 27.41 4.79
C TRP A 946 4.48 26.31 4.50
N THR A 947 3.54 26.06 5.42
CA THR A 947 2.49 25.04 5.21
C THR A 947 1.62 25.34 3.98
N SER A 948 1.34 26.62 3.69
CA SER A 948 0.60 27.05 2.49
C SER A 948 1.35 26.79 1.19
N SER A 949 2.69 26.84 1.21
CA SER A 949 3.53 26.48 0.05
C SER A 949 3.52 24.97 -0.22
N CYS A 950 3.20 24.14 0.77
CA CYS A 950 3.04 22.70 0.60
C CYS A 950 1.72 22.39 -0.15
N ARG A 951 1.84 21.78 -1.32
CA ARG A 951 0.70 21.46 -2.22
C ARG A 951 0.08 20.07 -2.00
N ARG A 952 0.78 19.12 -1.36
CA ARG A 952 0.30 17.76 -1.09
C ARG A 952 0.23 17.49 0.42
N ASP A 953 -0.80 16.77 0.88
CA ASP A 953 -0.69 15.94 2.09
C ASP A 953 0.38 14.91 1.77
N LEU A 954 1.62 15.15 2.19
CA LEU A 954 2.80 14.37 1.80
C LEU A 954 2.54 12.85 1.78
N PRO A 955 2.57 12.19 0.61
CA PRO A 955 3.03 10.81 0.50
C PRO A 955 4.51 10.86 0.05
N SER A 956 5.34 9.99 0.62
CA SER A 956 6.72 9.69 0.17
C SER A 956 7.61 10.89 -0.20
N PHE A 957 8.27 11.50 0.79
CA PHE A 957 9.36 12.43 0.50
C PHE A 957 10.66 11.65 0.21
N PHE A 958 10.79 11.21 -1.04
CA PHE A 958 12.10 11.03 -1.68
C PHE A 958 12.18 11.52 -3.15
N ALA A 959 11.19 12.25 -3.66
CA ALA A 959 11.26 12.80 -5.03
C ALA A 959 11.59 14.31 -5.13
N ALA A 960 11.74 15.04 -4.02
CA ALA A 960 11.85 16.51 -4.07
C ALA A 960 13.20 17.10 -3.59
N SER A 961 14.19 16.28 -3.25
CA SER A 961 15.49 16.78 -2.76
C SER A 961 16.70 16.40 -3.61
N ALA A 962 16.55 15.62 -4.68
CA ALA A 962 17.65 15.26 -5.57
C ALA A 962 17.17 15.24 -7.02
N GLY A 963 17.18 16.41 -7.68
CA GLY A 963 16.84 16.52 -9.11
C GLY A 963 16.15 17.83 -9.44
N SER A 964 16.92 18.84 -9.81
CA SER A 964 16.40 20.09 -10.37
C SER A 964 15.81 19.83 -11.76
N LYS A 965 14.51 19.51 -11.85
CA LYS A 965 13.57 19.65 -12.99
C LYS A 965 12.41 18.64 -12.85
N ALA A 966 11.39 18.95 -12.06
CA ALA A 966 10.13 18.19 -12.08
C ALA A 966 9.05 18.99 -12.86
N PRO A 967 8.30 18.37 -13.79
CA PRO A 967 7.34 19.04 -14.67
C PRO A 967 6.02 19.44 -13.97
N PRO A 968 5.18 20.32 -14.56
CA PRO A 968 4.04 20.96 -13.87
C PRO A 968 2.77 20.10 -13.73
N SER A 969 2.77 18.83 -14.17
CA SER A 969 1.59 17.95 -14.18
C SER A 969 1.17 17.45 -12.79
N HIS A 970 1.98 17.67 -11.75
CA HIS A 970 1.78 17.21 -10.37
C HIS A 970 0.57 17.79 -9.59
N ASN A 971 -0.39 18.45 -10.25
CA ASN A 971 -1.51 19.17 -9.61
C ASN A 971 -2.84 18.38 -9.49
N THR A 972 -2.90 17.09 -9.87
CA THR A 972 -4.15 16.31 -9.88
C THR A 972 -4.27 15.22 -8.81
N ASP A 973 -3.22 14.98 -8.01
CA ASP A 973 -3.19 13.89 -7.02
C ASP A 973 -3.74 14.30 -5.66
N THR A 974 -4.95 14.85 -5.65
CA THR A 974 -5.83 14.70 -4.49
C THR A 974 -6.74 13.53 -4.83
N LEU A 975 -6.74 12.44 -4.02
CA LEU A 975 -7.89 11.52 -3.87
C LEU A 975 -9.17 12.30 -4.19
N ILE A 976 -10.08 11.79 -5.03
CA ILE A 976 -11.26 12.47 -5.62
C ILE A 976 -12.09 13.22 -4.57
N LEU A 977 -11.57 14.34 -4.06
CA LEU A 977 -11.99 15.02 -2.85
C LEU A 977 -11.52 16.45 -3.01
N LYS A 978 -12.48 17.33 -3.26
CA LYS A 978 -12.23 18.77 -3.32
C LYS A 978 -11.49 19.16 -2.02
N PRO A 979 -10.30 19.81 -2.07
CA PRO A 979 -9.59 20.34 -0.90
C PRO A 979 -10.35 21.50 -0.20
N ARG A 980 -11.67 21.56 -0.36
CA ARG A 980 -12.56 22.65 0.01
C ARG A 980 -13.60 22.27 1.08
N SER A 981 -13.64 21.02 1.53
CA SER A 981 -14.55 20.63 2.62
C SER A 981 -14.01 21.10 3.96
N LEU A 982 -14.78 21.92 4.70
CA LEU A 982 -14.52 22.25 6.12
C LEU A 982 -14.46 21.01 7.03
N ILE A 983 -14.98 19.87 6.54
CA ILE A 983 -15.00 18.58 7.24
C ILE A 983 -13.78 17.72 6.85
N SER A 984 -12.92 18.18 5.93
CA SER A 984 -11.66 17.49 5.61
C SER A 984 -10.78 17.40 6.85
N LEU A 985 -10.42 16.18 7.24
CA LEU A 985 -9.57 15.84 8.39
C LEU A 985 -8.16 15.39 7.97
N HIS A 986 -7.78 15.63 6.71
CA HIS A 986 -6.44 15.32 6.22
C HIS A 986 -5.36 16.13 6.96
N PHE A 987 -4.15 15.58 7.03
CA PHE A 987 -3.07 16.05 7.89
C PHE A 987 -2.72 17.53 7.65
N LEU A 988 -2.31 17.90 6.44
CA LEU A 988 -1.88 19.24 6.08
C LEU A 988 -3.05 20.24 6.15
N THR A 989 -4.26 19.80 5.83
CA THR A 989 -5.46 20.63 6.02
C THR A 989 -5.67 20.96 7.50
N CYS A 990 -5.51 19.97 8.39
CA CYS A 990 -5.58 20.17 9.83
C CYS A 990 -4.48 21.12 10.32
N VAL A 991 -3.23 20.90 9.90
CA VAL A 991 -2.08 21.74 10.26
C VAL A 991 -2.27 23.19 9.81
N LYS A 992 -2.71 23.42 8.55
CA LYS A 992 -3.00 24.76 8.03
C LYS A 992 -4.08 25.45 8.86
N ARG A 993 -5.17 24.75 9.20
CA ARG A 993 -6.24 25.30 10.03
C ARG A 993 -5.76 25.61 11.44
N GLU A 994 -4.94 24.74 12.01
CA GLU A 994 -4.41 24.94 13.34
C GLU A 994 -3.47 26.15 13.40
N ALA A 995 -2.55 26.28 12.44
CA ALA A 995 -1.67 27.43 12.34
C ALA A 995 -2.46 28.74 12.10
N ASN A 996 -3.49 28.68 11.24
CA ASN A 996 -4.38 29.79 10.97
C ASN A 996 -5.17 30.21 12.23
N ALA A 997 -5.66 29.24 13.01
CA ALA A 997 -6.38 29.49 14.25
C ALA A 997 -5.48 30.07 15.35
N ALA A 998 -4.26 29.53 15.50
CA ALA A 998 -3.27 30.03 16.46
C ALA A 998 -2.87 31.49 16.14
N LEU A 999 -2.62 31.80 14.87
CA LEU A 999 -2.34 33.16 14.41
C LEU A 999 -3.52 34.10 14.72
N SER A 1000 -4.75 33.68 14.46
CA SER A 1000 -5.94 34.45 14.81
C SER A 1000 -6.12 34.65 16.32
N ALA A 1001 -5.81 33.65 17.14
CA ALA A 1001 -5.86 33.78 18.59
C ALA A 1001 -4.85 34.82 19.13
N VAL A 1002 -3.63 34.86 18.58
CA VAL A 1002 -2.63 35.90 18.91
C VAL A 1002 -3.14 37.28 18.50
N MET A 1003 -3.66 37.43 17.27
CA MET A 1003 -4.22 38.70 16.81
C MET A 1003 -5.40 39.18 17.67
N LEU A 1004 -6.27 38.27 18.11
CA LEU A 1004 -7.36 38.59 19.02
C LEU A 1004 -6.84 39.09 20.38
N ARG A 1005 -5.81 38.45 20.94
CA ARG A 1005 -5.21 38.87 22.21
C ARG A 1005 -4.54 40.24 22.08
N GLU A 1006 -3.80 40.47 21.00
CA GLU A 1006 -3.21 41.77 20.67
C GLU A 1006 -4.30 42.84 20.54
N ALA A 1007 -5.37 42.53 19.79
CA ALA A 1007 -6.50 43.43 19.61
C ALA A 1007 -7.14 43.80 20.95
N LEU A 1008 -7.38 42.85 21.86
CA LEU A 1008 -7.98 43.10 23.17
C LEU A 1008 -7.04 43.85 24.14
N SER A 1009 -5.72 43.83 23.92
CA SER A 1009 -4.78 44.53 24.79
C SER A 1009 -4.93 46.06 24.70
N SER A 1010 -4.78 46.74 25.84
CA SER A 1010 -4.91 48.21 25.95
C SER A 1010 -3.81 48.97 25.19
N LYS A 1011 -2.66 48.34 24.93
CA LYS A 1011 -1.54 48.93 24.18
C LYS A 1011 -1.83 49.06 22.68
N ALA A 1012 -2.61 48.16 22.09
CA ALA A 1012 -2.89 48.15 20.65
C ALA A 1012 -3.90 49.23 20.20
N ALA A 1013 -4.63 49.85 21.13
CA ALA A 1013 -5.73 50.78 20.83
C ALA A 1013 -5.27 52.13 20.26
N LYS A 1014 -3.96 52.43 20.23
CA LYS A 1014 -3.44 53.76 19.86
C LYS A 1014 -2.85 53.86 18.45
N GLU A 1015 -2.67 52.74 17.73
CA GLU A 1015 -2.01 52.73 16.41
C GLU A 1015 -2.94 52.22 15.29
N SER A 1016 -3.58 53.15 14.57
CA SER A 1016 -4.50 52.84 13.46
C SER A 1016 -3.87 51.93 12.39
N LYS A 1017 -2.60 52.17 12.01
CA LYS A 1017 -1.87 51.33 11.03
C LYS A 1017 -1.66 49.89 11.50
N PHE A 1018 -1.45 49.68 12.80
CA PHE A 1018 -1.30 48.36 13.39
C PHE A 1018 -2.60 47.56 13.31
N LEU A 1019 -3.73 48.20 13.68
CA LEU A 1019 -5.07 47.60 13.61
C LEU A 1019 -5.46 47.26 12.17
N GLU A 1020 -5.19 48.14 11.21
CA GLU A 1020 -5.49 47.89 9.79
C GLU A 1020 -4.67 46.72 9.23
N SER A 1021 -3.37 46.63 9.56
CA SER A 1021 -2.51 45.50 9.19
C SER A 1021 -3.02 44.18 9.77
N ASN A 1022 -3.40 44.17 11.05
CA ASN A 1022 -3.99 43.00 11.70
C ASN A 1022 -5.35 42.62 11.12
N LEU A 1023 -6.19 43.60 10.77
CA LEU A 1023 -7.47 43.38 10.11
C LEU A 1023 -7.28 42.71 8.75
N LYS A 1024 -6.31 43.19 7.95
CA LYS A 1024 -5.93 42.58 6.66
C LYS A 1024 -5.48 41.13 6.82
N LEU A 1025 -4.64 40.86 7.82
CA LEU A 1025 -4.14 39.51 8.09
C LEU A 1025 -5.27 38.57 8.56
N SER A 1026 -6.14 39.04 9.45
CA SER A 1026 -7.32 38.29 9.91
C SER A 1026 -8.29 38.00 8.77
N TYR A 1027 -8.50 38.95 7.85
CA TYR A 1027 -9.28 38.73 6.65
C TYR A 1027 -8.66 37.67 5.73
N SER A 1028 -7.32 37.68 5.58
CA SER A 1028 -6.63 36.60 4.87
C SER A 1028 -6.82 35.24 5.55
N CYS A 1029 -6.83 35.18 6.88
CA CYS A 1029 -7.11 33.95 7.63
C CYS A 1029 -8.52 33.44 7.36
N LEU A 1030 -9.53 34.33 7.28
CA LEU A 1030 -10.89 33.97 6.91
C LEU A 1030 -10.96 33.39 5.47
N LEU A 1031 -10.31 34.05 4.50
CA LEU A 1031 -10.30 33.59 3.10
C LEU A 1031 -9.65 32.20 2.96
N ARG A 1032 -8.64 31.89 3.79
CA ARG A 1032 -7.98 30.57 3.82
C ARG A 1032 -8.89 29.45 4.36
N LEU A 1033 -9.96 29.76 5.11
CA LEU A 1033 -10.96 28.76 5.49
C LEU A 1033 -11.72 28.21 4.27
N ASN A 1034 -11.70 28.93 3.15
CA ASN A 1034 -12.29 28.53 1.87
C ASN A 1034 -13.76 28.09 1.99
N CYS A 1035 -14.52 28.80 2.81
CA CYS A 1035 -15.93 28.56 3.05
C CYS A 1035 -16.77 29.75 2.59
N ASP A 1036 -18.01 29.48 2.23
CA ASP A 1036 -19.01 30.49 1.93
C ASP A 1036 -19.52 31.13 3.23
N LEU A 1037 -19.83 32.43 3.14
CA LEU A 1037 -20.31 33.21 4.27
C LEU A 1037 -21.62 32.63 4.84
N SER A 1038 -22.49 32.10 3.97
CA SER A 1038 -23.72 31.38 4.34
C SER A 1038 -23.47 30.15 5.21
N SER A 1039 -22.41 29.39 4.96
CA SER A 1039 -22.03 28.26 5.84
C SER A 1039 -21.49 28.75 7.18
N LEU A 1040 -20.69 29.83 7.20
CA LEU A 1040 -20.18 30.40 8.45
C LEU A 1040 -21.27 31.02 9.34
N LYS A 1041 -22.46 31.32 8.81
CA LYS A 1041 -23.62 31.72 9.63
C LYS A 1041 -24.17 30.56 10.47
N LYS A 1042 -23.98 29.30 10.03
CA LYS A 1042 -24.50 28.14 10.75
C LYS A 1042 -23.69 27.91 12.03
N ARG A 1043 -24.35 27.96 13.20
CA ARG A 1043 -23.75 27.77 14.53
C ARG A 1043 -22.81 26.56 14.61
N ARG A 1044 -23.25 25.41 14.07
CA ARG A 1044 -22.47 24.16 14.05
C ARG A 1044 -21.11 24.32 13.35
N ILE A 1045 -21.05 25.14 12.30
CA ILE A 1045 -19.83 25.41 11.54
C ILE A 1045 -18.94 26.41 12.29
N ARG A 1046 -19.50 27.46 12.90
CA ARG A 1046 -18.72 28.39 13.76
C ARG A 1046 -18.06 27.71 14.94
N GLN A 1047 -18.74 26.73 15.52
CA GLN A 1047 -18.22 25.92 16.62
C GLN A 1047 -17.20 24.86 16.18
N SER A 1048 -16.95 24.73 14.87
CA SER A 1048 -15.95 23.78 14.39
C SER A 1048 -14.54 24.19 14.85
N PRO A 1049 -13.69 23.22 15.23
CA PRO A 1049 -12.33 23.49 15.69
C PRO A 1049 -11.54 24.34 14.68
N GLY A 1050 -10.91 25.41 15.17
CA GLY A 1050 -10.09 26.31 14.35
C GLY A 1050 -10.85 27.38 13.54
N VAL A 1051 -12.19 27.33 13.49
CA VAL A 1051 -13.00 28.37 12.82
C VAL A 1051 -13.30 29.54 13.76
N LYS A 1052 -13.72 29.24 15.00
CA LYS A 1052 -14.09 30.26 15.99
C LYS A 1052 -13.01 31.34 16.20
N PRO A 1053 -11.72 31.02 16.46
CA PRO A 1053 -10.71 32.04 16.69
C PRO A 1053 -10.54 32.99 15.50
N VAL A 1054 -10.72 32.49 14.27
CA VAL A 1054 -10.60 33.28 13.03
C VAL A 1054 -11.75 34.29 12.92
N VAL A 1055 -12.97 33.84 13.19
CA VAL A 1055 -14.17 34.70 13.17
C VAL A 1055 -14.10 35.75 14.28
N ASP A 1056 -13.78 35.32 15.51
CA ASP A 1056 -13.72 36.20 16.68
C ASP A 1056 -12.64 37.29 16.50
N ALA A 1057 -11.46 36.92 15.99
CA ALA A 1057 -10.38 37.87 15.70
C ALA A 1057 -10.79 38.91 14.64
N LEU A 1058 -11.44 38.48 13.56
CA LEU A 1058 -11.89 39.39 12.49
C LEU A 1058 -12.92 40.39 13.01
N ILE A 1059 -13.91 39.92 13.78
CA ILE A 1059 -14.94 40.79 14.36
C ILE A 1059 -14.32 41.78 15.35
N ALA A 1060 -13.47 41.30 16.27
CA ALA A 1060 -12.84 42.16 17.28
C ALA A 1060 -11.96 43.26 16.65
N LEU A 1061 -11.18 42.90 15.62
CA LEU A 1061 -10.36 43.87 14.88
C LEU A 1061 -11.21 44.84 14.09
N HIS A 1062 -12.29 44.38 13.46
CA HIS A 1062 -13.22 45.26 12.76
C HIS A 1062 -13.81 46.30 13.71
N LEU A 1063 -14.39 45.85 14.84
CA LEU A 1063 -15.00 46.73 15.84
C LEU A 1063 -14.02 47.76 16.42
N LYS A 1064 -12.72 47.42 16.55
CA LYS A 1064 -11.68 48.38 17.00
C LYS A 1064 -11.18 49.32 15.91
N THR A 1065 -11.36 48.97 14.63
CA THR A 1065 -10.91 49.78 13.49
C THR A 1065 -12.01 50.74 13.03
N SER A 1066 -13.29 50.39 13.23
CA SER A 1066 -14.42 51.30 13.04
C SER A 1066 -14.39 52.38 14.14
N SER A 1067 -14.31 53.66 13.77
CA SER A 1067 -14.50 54.75 14.75
C SER A 1067 -15.93 54.72 15.31
N GLU A 1068 -16.12 55.25 16.52
CA GLU A 1068 -17.42 55.31 17.21
C GLU A 1068 -18.54 56.04 16.43
N GLU A 1069 -18.23 56.66 15.30
CA GLU A 1069 -19.17 57.44 14.48
C GLU A 1069 -20.01 56.59 13.50
N GLU A 1070 -19.56 55.38 13.12
CA GLU A 1070 -20.40 54.41 12.39
C GLU A 1070 -21.15 53.51 13.36
N GLY A 1071 -21.99 54.11 14.20
CA GLY A 1071 -23.00 53.37 14.95
C GLY A 1071 -23.95 52.69 13.97
N THR A 1072 -23.64 51.45 13.57
CA THR A 1072 -24.54 50.60 12.82
C THR A 1072 -25.83 50.51 13.62
N LYS A 1073 -26.86 51.27 13.23
CA LYS A 1073 -28.24 51.06 13.65
C LYS A 1073 -28.64 49.68 13.13
N THR A 1074 -28.32 48.64 13.89
CA THR A 1074 -28.77 47.29 13.60
C THR A 1074 -30.27 47.26 13.86
N ASP A 1075 -31.08 47.13 12.81
CA ASP A 1075 -32.51 46.85 12.94
C ASP A 1075 -32.69 45.63 13.86
N ALA A 1076 -33.32 45.88 15.00
CA ALA A 1076 -33.35 45.02 16.17
C ALA A 1076 -34.41 43.91 16.05
N CYS A 1077 -34.17 42.90 15.21
CA CYS A 1077 -35.08 41.75 15.09
C CYS A 1077 -34.51 40.39 15.50
N ASP A 1078 -33.21 40.24 15.81
CA ASP A 1078 -32.65 38.97 16.27
C ASP A 1078 -31.75 39.15 17.51
N TRP A 1079 -32.33 38.91 18.70
CA TRP A 1079 -31.64 38.95 19.99
C TRP A 1079 -30.77 37.72 20.26
N SER A 1080 -30.73 36.75 19.34
CA SER A 1080 -29.84 35.61 19.51
C SER A 1080 -28.37 36.05 19.38
N ILE A 1081 -27.52 35.61 20.30
CA ILE A 1081 -26.05 35.80 20.25
C ILE A 1081 -25.50 35.36 18.88
N ASP A 1082 -26.10 34.30 18.32
CA ASP A 1082 -25.76 33.75 17.01
C ASP A 1082 -26.17 34.66 15.83
N GLY A 1083 -27.28 35.38 15.94
CA GLY A 1083 -27.73 36.39 14.98
C GLY A 1083 -26.79 37.59 14.95
N GLN A 1084 -26.44 38.12 16.12
CA GLN A 1084 -25.53 39.26 16.26
C GLN A 1084 -24.13 38.98 15.68
N ILE A 1085 -23.54 37.83 15.98
CA ILE A 1085 -22.24 37.41 15.42
C ILE A 1085 -22.32 37.32 13.88
N SER A 1086 -23.46 36.86 13.34
CA SER A 1086 -23.64 36.77 11.88
C SER A 1086 -23.63 38.16 11.23
N VAL A 1087 -24.39 39.11 11.79
CA VAL A 1087 -24.46 40.50 11.29
C VAL A 1087 -23.09 41.18 11.37
N GLN A 1088 -22.40 41.03 12.50
CA GLN A 1088 -21.05 41.60 12.69
C GLN A 1088 -20.03 40.99 11.73
N LEU A 1089 -20.10 39.68 11.47
CA LEU A 1089 -19.22 39.01 10.50
C LEU A 1089 -19.48 39.52 9.08
N GLU A 1090 -20.74 39.75 8.69
CA GLU A 1090 -21.08 40.31 7.38
C GLU A 1090 -20.56 41.74 7.21
N ALA A 1091 -20.75 42.58 8.24
CA ALA A 1091 -20.21 43.94 8.26
C ALA A 1091 -18.68 43.94 8.13
N ALA A 1092 -17.99 43.11 8.92
CA ALA A 1092 -16.54 42.97 8.87
C ALA A 1092 -16.04 42.49 7.49
N VAL A 1093 -16.70 41.49 6.90
CA VAL A 1093 -16.33 40.98 5.57
C VAL A 1093 -16.60 42.00 4.47
N LYS A 1094 -17.72 42.73 4.54
CA LYS A 1094 -18.03 43.82 3.61
C LYS A 1094 -16.95 44.90 3.67
N ARG A 1095 -16.62 45.36 4.88
CA ARG A 1095 -15.58 46.37 5.09
C ARG A 1095 -14.20 45.92 4.60
N CYS A 1096 -13.82 44.66 4.86
CA CYS A 1096 -12.56 44.12 4.38
C CYS A 1096 -12.49 44.00 2.85
N ARG A 1097 -13.62 43.76 2.15
CA ARG A 1097 -13.68 43.78 0.68
C ARG A 1097 -13.45 45.18 0.12
N GLU A 1098 -13.96 46.20 0.81
CA GLU A 1098 -13.77 47.62 0.45
C GLU A 1098 -12.31 48.05 0.69
N LEU A 1099 -11.74 47.73 1.85
CA LEU A 1099 -10.37 48.11 2.22
C LEU A 1099 -9.29 47.30 1.49
N PHE A 1100 -9.54 46.02 1.20
CA PHE A 1100 -8.54 45.10 0.64
C PHE A 1100 -9.03 44.38 -0.63
N PRO A 1101 -9.41 45.12 -1.70
CA PRO A 1101 -10.03 44.55 -2.89
C PRO A 1101 -9.11 43.56 -3.63
N THR A 1102 -7.78 43.72 -3.54
CA THR A 1102 -6.79 42.82 -4.15
C THR A 1102 -6.76 41.42 -3.52
N LEU A 1103 -7.04 41.32 -2.21
CA LEU A 1103 -7.16 40.03 -1.51
C LEU A 1103 -8.44 39.31 -1.93
N SER A 1104 -9.56 40.02 -2.04
CA SER A 1104 -10.82 39.44 -2.53
C SER A 1104 -10.73 39.06 -4.02
N GLY A 1105 -10.12 39.93 -4.84
CA GLY A 1105 -9.92 39.70 -6.27
C GLY A 1105 -9.14 38.43 -6.56
N SER A 1106 -7.97 38.23 -5.94
CA SER A 1106 -7.10 37.07 -6.20
C SER A 1106 -7.71 35.70 -5.85
N PHE A 1107 -8.56 35.64 -4.81
CA PHE A 1107 -9.24 34.41 -4.40
C PHE A 1107 -10.50 34.11 -5.23
N PHE A 1108 -11.25 35.13 -5.67
CA PHE A 1108 -12.53 34.95 -6.36
C PHE A 1108 -12.44 35.03 -7.91
N THR A 1109 -11.49 35.77 -8.50
CA THR A 1109 -11.42 35.96 -9.97
C THR A 1109 -10.93 34.72 -10.74
N LYS A 1110 -10.04 33.90 -10.17
CA LYS A 1110 -9.66 32.59 -10.77
C LYS A 1110 -10.86 31.64 -10.95
N LYS A 1111 -11.94 31.83 -10.18
CA LYS A 1111 -13.17 31.03 -10.22
C LYS A 1111 -14.07 31.41 -11.39
N TYR A 1112 -14.11 32.68 -11.79
CA TYR A 1112 -15.02 33.15 -12.84
C TYR A 1112 -14.48 32.88 -14.24
N GLN A 1113 -13.17 33.00 -14.45
CA GLN A 1113 -12.55 32.74 -15.76
C GLN A 1113 -12.51 31.25 -16.12
N LYS A 1114 -12.42 30.34 -15.15
CA LYS A 1114 -12.39 28.88 -15.42
C LYS A 1114 -13.77 28.30 -15.75
N LYS A 1115 -14.85 28.90 -15.24
CA LYS A 1115 -16.24 28.46 -15.50
C LYS A 1115 -16.78 28.97 -16.85
N LYS A 1116 -16.27 30.11 -17.34
CA LYS A 1116 -16.64 30.68 -18.64
C LYS A 1116 -15.93 30.02 -19.83
N LYS A 1117 -14.91 29.18 -19.59
CA LYS A 1117 -14.10 28.52 -20.62
C LYS A 1117 -14.46 27.04 -20.84
N SER A 1118 -15.42 26.50 -20.10
CA SER A 1118 -15.80 25.09 -20.13
C SER A 1118 -17.30 24.88 -20.38
N GLY A 1119 -17.99 25.87 -20.95
CA GLY A 1119 -19.44 25.86 -21.08
C GLY A 1119 -19.95 26.34 -22.42
N ASP A 1120 -19.11 26.40 -23.45
CA ASP A 1120 -19.52 26.89 -24.77
C ASP A 1120 -18.71 26.19 -25.88
N ASP A 1121 -19.04 24.93 -26.13
CA ASP A 1121 -18.73 24.22 -27.37
C ASP A 1121 -20.05 23.63 -27.88
N GLY A 1122 -20.75 24.44 -28.70
CA GLY A 1122 -22.00 24.10 -29.37
C GLY A 1122 -22.28 25.08 -30.51
N GLU A 1123 -21.80 24.73 -31.70
CA GLU A 1123 -22.19 25.18 -33.05
C GLU A 1123 -22.87 26.55 -33.25
N SER A 1124 -22.21 27.47 -33.96
CA SER A 1124 -22.64 27.94 -35.29
C SER A 1124 -21.82 29.14 -35.81
N ASN A 1125 -21.89 29.31 -37.13
CA ASN A 1125 -21.00 30.07 -38.00
C ASN A 1125 -21.41 31.56 -38.14
N LYS A 1126 -20.43 32.40 -38.53
CA LYS A 1126 -20.48 33.77 -39.11
C LYS A 1126 -20.47 35.01 -38.19
N LEU A 1127 -19.29 35.67 -38.23
CA LEU A 1127 -19.02 37.10 -38.50
C LEU A 1127 -19.90 38.17 -37.85
N VAL A 1128 -19.34 38.91 -36.88
CA VAL A 1128 -19.00 40.35 -36.93
C VAL A 1128 -18.50 40.76 -35.52
N GLY A 1129 -17.40 41.51 -35.48
CA GLY A 1129 -16.52 41.61 -34.32
C GLY A 1129 -16.96 42.54 -33.18
N SER A 1130 -16.32 42.34 -32.02
CA SER A 1130 -16.02 43.43 -31.10
C SER A 1130 -14.80 43.10 -30.21
N LYS A 1131 -13.80 43.98 -30.35
CA LYS A 1131 -12.60 44.28 -29.57
C LYS A 1131 -12.30 43.40 -28.34
N ARG A 1132 -11.28 42.55 -28.48
CA ARG A 1132 -10.50 41.98 -27.37
C ARG A 1132 -9.10 42.61 -27.43
N GLN A 1133 -8.66 43.22 -26.34
CA GLN A 1133 -7.25 43.59 -26.15
C GLN A 1133 -6.41 42.30 -26.12
N GLU A 1134 -5.50 42.18 -27.08
CA GLU A 1134 -4.49 41.12 -27.11
C GLU A 1134 -3.45 41.34 -26.01
N PRO A 1135 -2.95 40.27 -25.36
CA PRO A 1135 -1.72 40.32 -24.60
C PRO A 1135 -0.52 40.29 -25.56
N ASP A 1136 0.45 41.16 -25.32
CA ASP A 1136 1.68 41.33 -26.10
C ASP A 1136 2.26 40.01 -26.63
N GLY A 1137 2.18 39.85 -27.95
CA GLY A 1137 2.89 38.81 -28.68
C GLY A 1137 4.37 39.12 -28.71
N SER A 1138 5.16 38.44 -27.87
CA SER A 1138 6.59 38.26 -28.15
C SER A 1138 6.84 36.81 -28.53
N TYR A 1139 7.10 36.58 -29.81
CA TYR A 1139 7.64 35.32 -30.30
C TYR A 1139 9.05 35.13 -29.72
N THR A 1140 9.30 33.97 -29.11
CA THR A 1140 10.65 33.61 -28.63
C THR A 1140 11.21 32.48 -29.48
N ILE A 1141 12.38 32.68 -30.06
CA ILE A 1141 13.10 31.71 -30.89
C ILE A 1141 14.18 31.06 -30.02
N LEU A 1142 14.40 29.76 -30.18
CA LEU A 1142 15.49 29.05 -29.52
C LEU A 1142 16.78 29.29 -30.30
N LYS A 1143 17.71 30.09 -29.75
CA LYS A 1143 19.00 30.41 -30.39
C LYS A 1143 20.13 29.64 -29.69
N GLN A 1144 21.02 29.04 -30.47
CA GLN A 1144 22.20 28.32 -29.97
C GLN A 1144 23.37 29.30 -29.82
N PHE A 1145 24.05 29.23 -28.68
CA PHE A 1145 25.23 30.03 -28.36
C PHE A 1145 26.45 29.12 -28.20
N ASN A 1146 27.58 29.58 -28.74
CA ASN A 1146 28.90 28.97 -28.56
C ASN A 1146 29.74 29.95 -27.75
N VAL A 1147 30.24 29.53 -26.60
CA VAL A 1147 31.04 30.37 -25.70
C VAL A 1147 32.37 29.66 -25.43
N GLU A 1148 33.47 30.33 -25.70
CA GLU A 1148 34.81 29.82 -25.38
C GLU A 1148 35.03 29.79 -23.86
N VAL A 1149 35.67 28.73 -23.39
CA VAL A 1149 36.04 28.59 -21.98
C VAL A 1149 37.34 29.38 -21.76
N PRO A 1150 37.38 30.35 -20.82
CA PRO A 1150 38.62 31.06 -20.50
C PRO A 1150 39.76 30.09 -20.14
N GLU A 1151 40.95 30.36 -20.65
CA GLU A 1151 42.15 29.58 -20.34
C GLU A 1151 42.40 29.55 -18.82
N GLY A 1152 42.74 28.37 -18.30
CA GLY A 1152 43.06 28.17 -16.88
C GLY A 1152 41.91 27.71 -15.98
N LEU A 1153 40.69 27.53 -16.51
CA LEU A 1153 39.56 26.98 -15.75
C LEU A 1153 39.51 25.43 -15.82
N THR A 1154 39.33 24.80 -14.67
CA THR A 1154 39.24 23.33 -14.54
C THR A 1154 37.79 22.84 -14.44
N ALA A 1155 37.58 21.53 -14.62
CA ALA A 1155 36.25 20.93 -14.56
C ALA A 1155 35.56 21.24 -13.21
N GLY A 1156 34.32 21.72 -13.26
CA GLY A 1156 33.55 22.16 -12.08
C GLY A 1156 33.66 23.65 -11.76
N GLU A 1157 34.68 24.35 -12.25
CA GLU A 1157 34.79 25.80 -12.09
C GLU A 1157 33.79 26.53 -13.01
N SER A 1158 33.42 27.74 -12.62
CA SER A 1158 32.36 28.50 -13.30
C SER A 1158 32.82 29.90 -13.66
N PHE A 1159 32.44 30.36 -14.85
CA PHE A 1159 32.74 31.71 -15.34
C PHE A 1159 31.46 32.42 -15.78
N LEU A 1160 31.53 33.75 -15.82
CA LEU A 1160 30.44 34.60 -16.31
C LEU A 1160 30.71 34.97 -17.76
N THR A 1161 29.71 34.80 -18.61
CA THR A 1161 29.72 35.29 -19.99
C THR A 1161 28.55 36.25 -20.22
N GLU A 1162 28.75 37.23 -21.09
CA GLU A 1162 27.74 38.21 -21.46
C GLU A 1162 27.17 37.87 -22.84
N ILE A 1163 25.86 37.68 -22.90
CA ILE A 1163 25.15 37.47 -24.16
C ILE A 1163 24.28 38.67 -24.44
N LYS A 1164 24.48 39.25 -25.62
CA LYS A 1164 23.61 40.30 -26.14
C LYS A 1164 22.39 39.66 -26.80
N SER A 1165 21.21 39.97 -26.28
CA SER A 1165 19.90 39.47 -26.72
C SER A 1165 19.03 40.69 -27.04
N GLY A 1166 19.03 41.14 -28.30
CA GLY A 1166 18.52 42.46 -28.69
C GLY A 1166 19.32 43.58 -28.00
N ASP A 1167 18.62 44.57 -27.46
CA ASP A 1167 19.23 45.69 -26.72
C ASP A 1167 19.63 45.36 -25.27
N LYS A 1168 19.36 44.14 -24.79
CA LYS A 1168 19.64 43.74 -23.40
C LYS A 1168 20.84 42.79 -23.34
N ILE A 1169 21.82 43.15 -22.50
CA ILE A 1169 22.94 42.28 -22.13
C ILE A 1169 22.50 41.41 -20.95
N LYS A 1170 22.59 40.08 -21.10
CA LYS A 1170 22.34 39.12 -20.02
C LYS A 1170 23.66 38.46 -19.63
N ARG A 1171 23.99 38.49 -18.34
CA ARG A 1171 25.10 37.73 -17.75
C ARG A 1171 24.64 36.33 -17.41
N ILE A 1172 25.34 35.31 -17.92
CA ILE A 1172 25.06 33.89 -17.67
C ILE A 1172 26.30 33.27 -17.04
N ARG A 1173 26.08 32.49 -15.98
CA ARG A 1173 27.13 31.70 -15.32
C ARG A 1173 27.13 30.30 -15.94
N LEU A 1174 28.25 29.87 -16.50
CA LEU A 1174 28.46 28.56 -17.08
C LEU A 1174 29.52 27.81 -16.28
N SER A 1175 29.39 26.48 -16.19
CA SER A 1175 30.37 25.60 -15.53
C SER A 1175 31.09 24.74 -16.57
N VAL A 1176 32.40 24.56 -16.40
CA VAL A 1176 33.23 23.74 -17.28
C VAL A 1176 32.92 22.25 -17.01
N PRO A 1177 32.47 21.47 -18.01
CA PRO A 1177 32.20 20.05 -17.87
C PRO A 1177 33.49 19.24 -17.76
N GLU A 1178 33.40 18.02 -17.25
CA GLU A 1178 34.51 17.06 -17.27
C GLU A 1178 34.93 16.78 -18.72
N GLY A 1179 36.25 16.86 -19.01
CA GLY A 1179 36.82 16.66 -20.35
C GLY A 1179 37.45 17.88 -21.03
N GLY A 1180 37.53 19.04 -20.37
CA GLY A 1180 38.36 20.17 -20.83
C GLY A 1180 37.96 20.78 -22.18
N ALA A 1181 36.65 20.93 -22.42
CA ALA A 1181 36.15 21.48 -23.68
C ALA A 1181 36.56 22.95 -23.84
N ALA A 1182 37.24 23.29 -24.94
CA ALA A 1182 37.64 24.67 -25.28
C ALA A 1182 36.43 25.60 -25.54
N SER A 1183 35.24 25.05 -25.80
CA SER A 1183 34.00 25.81 -26.00
C SER A 1183 32.78 25.06 -25.47
N LEU A 1184 31.77 25.82 -25.03
CA LEU A 1184 30.48 25.33 -24.54
C LEU A 1184 29.35 25.76 -25.47
N ARG A 1185 28.52 24.78 -25.87
CA ARG A 1185 27.25 25.02 -26.58
C ARG A 1185 26.07 24.95 -25.65
N PHE A 1186 25.20 25.95 -25.70
CA PHE A 1186 23.89 25.89 -25.04
C PHE A 1186 22.83 26.65 -25.83
N ASN A 1187 21.57 26.28 -25.59
CA ASN A 1187 20.40 26.87 -26.24
C ASN A 1187 19.68 27.79 -25.27
N MET A 1188 19.35 29.00 -25.68
CA MET A 1188 18.56 29.95 -24.90
C MET A 1188 17.41 30.50 -25.74
N ARG A 1189 16.23 30.65 -25.13
CA ARG A 1189 15.10 31.33 -25.77
C ARG A 1189 15.33 32.84 -25.75
N VAL A 1190 15.42 33.43 -26.93
CA VAL A 1190 15.64 34.87 -27.17
C VAL A 1190 14.39 35.45 -27.83
N GLN A 1191 14.04 36.69 -27.53
CA GLN A 1191 12.97 37.38 -28.26
C GLN A 1191 13.41 37.58 -29.72
N ALA A 1192 12.53 37.27 -30.67
CA ALA A 1192 12.83 37.50 -32.08
C ALA A 1192 12.98 39.00 -32.33
N ASP A 1193 14.17 39.44 -32.76
CA ASP A 1193 14.35 40.81 -33.24
C ASP A 1193 13.64 40.94 -34.61
N SER A 1194 13.00 42.09 -34.87
CA SER A 1194 12.21 42.32 -36.09
C SER A 1194 13.03 42.29 -37.39
N SER A 1195 14.36 42.16 -37.31
CA SER A 1195 15.26 42.01 -38.45
C SER A 1195 15.46 40.57 -38.93
N ASP A 1196 15.15 39.56 -38.10
CA ASP A 1196 15.33 38.14 -38.47
C ASP A 1196 14.12 37.57 -39.23
N ALA A 1197 13.05 38.36 -39.42
CA ALA A 1197 11.81 37.95 -40.10
C ALA A 1197 11.84 38.15 -41.64
N ALA A 1198 12.99 38.50 -42.22
CA ALA A 1198 13.13 38.78 -43.67
C ALA A 1198 13.98 37.75 -44.44
N ALA A 1199 14.31 36.60 -43.85
CA ALA A 1199 14.96 35.50 -44.55
C ALA A 1199 14.44 34.15 -44.04
N ASP A 1200 13.29 33.75 -44.58
CA ASP A 1200 12.88 32.34 -44.79
C ASP A 1200 11.93 32.28 -46.00
#